data_AF-A0A3R8M0J9-F1
#
_entry.id   AF-A0A3R8M0J9-F1
#
_cell.length_a   1.000
_cell.length_b   1.000
_cell.length_c   1.000
_cell.angle_alpha   90.00
_cell.angle_beta   90.00
_cell.angle_gamma   90.00
#
_symmetry.space_group_name_H-M   'P 1'
#
loop_
_entity.id
_entity.type
_entity.pdbx_description
1 polymer ?
#
loop_
_entity_poly.entity_id
_entity_poly.type
_entity_poly.pdbx_seq_one_letter_code
_entity_poly.pdbx_strand_id
1 'polypeptide(L)'
;MNSMKDTRTSNRYAVVDLEATGTGTDAKIIQIGIVLVENGEIIDSYATDINPYELLDDHIKNLTGITDQQLSQAPDFGQVASTIYDMIGDAIFVAHNVKFDANLLAEALFFEGYELLTPRVDTVELSQLFFPTFDKYSLGNLAEHLYLGLDQAHTAISDALATARLLIKIQEKIKSLPRSIVEKILDLADNLLFESRMVIDEMVPYLEETISTSLESIHGLVLKKPVKAQPAYHLSEDFSTNIALLGLHERKKQTAFAQVVEKRLVDEEKVHFIQAQAGLGKTYGYLLPLLAKSDQPLLVIVPTKLLQEQIMEKEGSKLKEIFRIPIVSLKSPKHFIKLDNYWKTLQRQDDNRLVNQFKMQVLVWLCETTTGDLDELKQKQRYQAYFDEIAHDGKLEPGSLFWGLDFWQRLNQQALSSRLLITNHAYFLSHLKDQDPLMNNRLVVIDEAQKFLLAAENLATDSQDITALLQVLQSKKDKSDSLLDQRLYESCQFELNHLLTRFRQHGQREVSKDELGQVKQNLAELQDVDLQDLDQLLDVYDHFWLEEKYLEDKRLAYLRGSKDSLLNATNYLPDTKIFCISATLTISKKLSLADLLGFEQVTLDLIPTQTVTNQQLLFPTHLPDILAWTKEEHAAYLATILGEIAELGRPILVLFTSISLLMQVSDLLEGSNIPHLAQHKHGQEMTLKRKFERGECQILLGTGVFWEGVDFASQNQLIQVITRLPFDNPKDRFVQKINQHLREEGKNPFYDYSLPMMMIKLKQAIGRTNRHDKQDSLVLVLDPRVHTKRYGQQILSFFEKDYSMLSVDAKEIEGAIQDFFE
;
A
#
# COMPACT_ATOMS: atom_id res chain seq x y z
N MET A 1 9.20 60.59 -18.39
CA MET A 1 7.89 59.99 -18.75
C MET A 1 8.00 59.41 -20.15
N ASN A 2 8.42 58.16 -20.24
CA ASN A 2 8.26 57.32 -21.43
C ASN A 2 7.52 56.09 -20.92
N SER A 3 6.29 55.87 -21.41
CA SER A 3 5.48 54.72 -21.05
C SER A 3 6.17 53.46 -21.56
N MET A 4 6.69 52.64 -20.65
CA MET A 4 6.88 51.22 -20.93
C MET A 4 5.50 50.67 -21.29
N LYS A 5 5.32 50.32 -22.58
CA LYS A 5 4.15 49.59 -23.05
C LYS A 5 4.10 48.28 -22.27
N ASP A 6 2.96 48.05 -21.65
CA ASP A 6 2.59 46.81 -20.96
C ASP A 6 2.54 45.69 -22.03
N THR A 7 3.63 44.94 -22.21
CA THR A 7 3.70 43.77 -23.10
C THR A 7 3.37 42.51 -22.32
N ARG A 8 2.19 42.49 -21.68
CA ARG A 8 1.61 41.31 -21.05
C ARG A 8 0.46 40.85 -21.94
N THR A 9 0.75 40.03 -22.93
CA THR A 9 -0.28 39.37 -23.74
C THR A 9 -0.84 38.22 -22.91
N SER A 10 -2.08 38.34 -22.43
CA SER A 10 -2.80 37.22 -21.86
C SER A 10 -3.42 36.39 -22.99
N ASN A 11 -3.34 35.06 -22.85
CA ASN A 11 -3.98 34.17 -23.80
C ASN A 11 -5.48 34.07 -23.52
N ARG A 12 -6.27 33.96 -24.58
CA ARG A 12 -7.68 33.57 -24.50
C ARG A 12 -7.79 32.05 -24.54
N TYR A 13 -8.44 31.47 -23.55
CA TYR A 13 -8.68 30.03 -23.46
C TYR A 13 -10.16 29.72 -23.69
N ALA A 14 -10.44 28.69 -24.48
CA ALA A 14 -11.74 28.08 -24.62
C ALA A 14 -11.71 26.72 -23.92
N VAL A 15 -12.30 26.66 -22.74
CA VAL A 15 -12.42 25.44 -21.95
C VAL A 15 -13.68 24.72 -22.38
N VAL A 16 -13.54 23.52 -22.92
CA VAL A 16 -14.62 22.78 -23.56
C VAL A 16 -14.78 21.42 -22.90
N ASP A 17 -16.04 21.02 -22.75
CA ASP A 17 -16.43 19.68 -22.33
C ASP A 17 -17.61 19.23 -23.21
N LEU A 18 -17.64 17.96 -23.58
CA LEU A 18 -18.63 17.37 -24.47
C LEU A 18 -19.27 16.13 -23.84
N GLU A 19 -20.59 16.05 -23.97
CA GLU A 19 -21.30 14.78 -23.82
C GLU A 19 -21.53 14.16 -25.19
N ALA A 20 -21.41 12.84 -25.28
CA ALA A 20 -21.52 12.11 -26.54
C ALA A 20 -22.38 10.84 -26.45
N THR A 21 -22.81 10.32 -27.61
CA THR A 21 -23.57 9.06 -27.69
C THR A 21 -22.74 7.82 -27.33
N GLY A 22 -21.41 7.97 -27.22
CA GLY A 22 -20.49 6.94 -26.75
C GLY A 22 -19.04 7.40 -26.80
N THR A 23 -18.08 6.48 -26.65
CA THR A 23 -16.63 6.76 -26.68
C THR A 23 -15.91 6.22 -27.92
N GLY A 24 -16.67 5.71 -28.89
CA GLY A 24 -16.14 5.15 -30.14
C GLY A 24 -15.86 6.21 -31.20
N THR A 25 -15.34 5.80 -32.36
CA THR A 25 -15.12 6.68 -33.53
C THR A 25 -16.43 7.21 -34.12
N ASP A 26 -17.53 6.50 -33.91
CA ASP A 26 -18.83 6.84 -34.48
C ASP A 26 -19.68 7.68 -33.51
N ALA A 27 -19.08 8.17 -32.42
CA ALA A 27 -19.75 8.96 -31.41
C ALA A 27 -20.22 10.31 -31.97
N LYS A 28 -21.40 10.76 -31.53
CA LYS A 28 -21.95 12.07 -31.87
C LYS A 28 -22.07 12.95 -30.63
N ILE A 29 -21.84 14.24 -30.80
CA ILE A 29 -22.00 15.23 -29.73
C ILE A 29 -23.50 15.39 -29.42
N ILE A 30 -23.86 15.29 -28.14
CA ILE A 30 -25.23 15.48 -27.65
C ILE A 30 -25.38 16.71 -26.76
N GLN A 31 -24.28 17.17 -26.16
CA GLN A 31 -24.22 18.43 -25.44
C GLN A 31 -22.81 19.00 -25.52
N ILE A 32 -22.70 20.32 -25.57
CA ILE A 32 -21.43 21.04 -25.51
C ILE A 32 -21.50 22.13 -24.45
N GLY A 33 -20.45 22.22 -23.63
CA GLY A 33 -20.19 23.33 -22.72
C GLY A 33 -18.88 24.02 -23.10
N ILE A 34 -18.90 25.34 -23.23
CA ILE A 34 -17.74 26.17 -23.53
C ILE A 34 -17.66 27.28 -22.49
N VAL A 35 -16.49 27.46 -21.90
CA VAL A 35 -16.19 28.54 -20.95
C VAL A 35 -14.97 29.29 -21.43
N LEU A 36 -15.11 30.60 -21.61
CA LEU A 36 -14.01 31.46 -22.02
C LEU A 36 -13.29 32.01 -20.80
N VAL A 37 -11.96 31.85 -20.79
CA VAL A 37 -11.09 32.36 -19.73
C VAL A 37 -10.05 33.29 -20.33
N GLU A 38 -9.92 34.48 -19.75
CA GLU A 38 -8.91 35.48 -20.14
C GLU A 38 -8.44 36.22 -18.88
N ASN A 39 -7.15 36.54 -18.78
CA ASN A 39 -6.56 37.19 -17.61
C ASN A 39 -6.82 36.48 -16.26
N GLY A 40 -7.05 35.16 -16.29
CA GLY A 40 -7.36 34.37 -15.09
C GLY A 40 -8.79 34.54 -14.58
N GLU A 41 -9.69 35.13 -15.38
CA GLU A 41 -11.10 35.30 -15.06
C GLU A 41 -11.97 34.61 -16.11
N ILE A 42 -13.13 34.08 -15.68
CA ILE A 42 -14.15 33.57 -16.59
C ILE A 42 -14.90 34.77 -17.16
N ILE A 43 -14.82 34.95 -18.47
CA ILE A 43 -15.38 36.14 -19.15
C ILE A 43 -16.72 35.86 -19.83
N ASP A 44 -16.96 34.62 -20.26
CA ASP A 44 -18.19 34.23 -20.95
C ASP A 44 -18.38 32.70 -20.88
N SER A 45 -19.59 32.23 -21.17
CA SER A 45 -19.93 30.81 -21.19
C SER A 45 -21.06 30.51 -22.17
N TYR A 46 -20.97 29.39 -22.87
CA TYR A 46 -21.96 28.94 -23.84
C TYR A 46 -22.26 27.45 -23.63
N ALA A 47 -23.53 27.08 -23.73
CA ALA A 47 -23.95 25.69 -23.64
C ALA A 47 -25.13 25.43 -24.57
N THR A 48 -25.14 24.28 -25.24
CA THR A 48 -26.30 23.83 -26.01
C THR A 48 -26.35 22.32 -26.06
N ASP A 49 -27.57 21.79 -26.09
CA ASP A 49 -27.81 20.41 -26.51
C ASP A 49 -27.73 20.33 -28.04
N ILE A 50 -27.45 19.14 -28.56
CA ILE A 50 -27.35 18.86 -30.00
C ILE A 50 -28.11 17.57 -30.31
N ASN A 51 -28.93 17.59 -31.35
CA ASN A 51 -29.70 16.42 -31.77
C ASN A 51 -28.80 15.41 -32.53
N PRO A 52 -28.56 14.19 -32.00
CA PRO A 52 -27.71 13.21 -32.67
C PRO A 52 -28.43 12.39 -33.75
N TYR A 53 -29.76 12.61 -33.91
CA TYR A 53 -30.64 11.85 -34.80
C TYR A 53 -30.69 10.34 -34.52
N GLU A 54 -30.40 9.95 -33.28
CA GLU A 54 -30.48 8.57 -32.81
C GLU A 54 -30.94 8.52 -31.35
N LEU A 55 -31.46 7.37 -30.92
CA LEU A 55 -31.84 7.15 -29.53
C LEU A 55 -30.59 6.89 -28.68
N LEU A 56 -30.55 7.46 -27.48
CA LEU A 56 -29.47 7.19 -26.53
C LEU A 56 -29.66 5.81 -25.88
N ASP A 57 -28.54 5.14 -25.62
CA ASP A 57 -28.51 3.97 -24.75
C ASP A 57 -28.85 4.35 -23.31
N ASP A 58 -29.50 3.44 -22.57
CA ASP A 58 -29.93 3.69 -21.19
C ASP A 58 -28.75 4.02 -20.26
N HIS A 59 -27.55 3.52 -20.54
CA HIS A 59 -26.36 3.86 -19.78
C HIS A 59 -26.00 5.35 -19.90
N ILE A 60 -26.07 5.92 -21.10
CA ILE A 60 -25.75 7.34 -21.35
C ILE A 60 -26.80 8.24 -20.70
N LYS A 61 -28.09 7.90 -20.80
CA LYS A 61 -29.17 8.65 -20.12
C LYS A 61 -28.97 8.69 -18.61
N ASN A 62 -28.55 7.57 -18.02
CA ASN A 62 -28.29 7.49 -16.59
C ASN A 62 -27.01 8.25 -16.18
N LEU A 63 -26.02 8.34 -17.07
CA LEU A 63 -24.76 9.04 -16.82
C LEU A 63 -24.95 10.57 -16.89
N THR A 64 -25.57 11.07 -17.96
CA THR A 64 -25.66 12.51 -18.28
C THR A 64 -26.96 13.16 -17.83
N GLY A 65 -28.00 12.37 -17.55
CA GLY A 65 -29.35 12.87 -17.26
C GLY A 65 -30.09 13.42 -18.49
N ILE A 66 -29.50 13.37 -19.68
CA ILE A 66 -30.09 13.86 -20.94
C ILE A 66 -31.12 12.85 -21.46
N THR A 67 -32.27 13.36 -21.93
CA THR A 67 -33.38 12.51 -22.44
C THR A 67 -33.53 12.59 -23.95
N ASP A 68 -34.03 11.52 -24.59
CA ASP A 68 -34.36 11.53 -26.02
C ASP A 68 -35.36 12.65 -26.38
N GLN A 69 -36.29 12.95 -25.46
CA GLN A 69 -37.27 14.03 -25.64
C GLN A 69 -36.60 15.41 -25.70
N GLN A 70 -35.63 15.66 -24.82
CA GLN A 70 -34.82 16.88 -24.81
C GLN A 70 -34.04 17.03 -26.12
N LEU A 71 -33.33 15.97 -26.54
CA LEU A 71 -32.51 16.00 -27.76
C LEU A 71 -33.34 16.12 -29.04
N SER A 72 -34.57 15.59 -29.06
CA SER A 72 -35.47 15.75 -30.22
C SER A 72 -35.84 17.21 -30.53
N GLN A 73 -35.73 18.10 -29.54
CA GLN A 73 -36.00 19.54 -29.67
C GLN A 73 -34.71 20.37 -29.79
N ALA A 74 -33.55 19.74 -29.66
CA ALA A 74 -32.25 20.40 -29.76
C ALA A 74 -31.91 20.75 -31.22
N PRO A 75 -31.10 21.78 -31.46
CA PRO A 75 -30.63 22.13 -32.80
C PRO A 75 -29.71 21.05 -33.38
N ASP A 76 -29.57 21.08 -34.71
CA ASP A 76 -28.56 20.30 -35.42
C ASP A 76 -27.16 20.89 -35.18
N PHE A 77 -26.13 20.05 -35.24
CA PHE A 77 -24.76 20.53 -35.10
C PHE A 77 -24.44 21.65 -36.11
N GLY A 78 -24.82 21.50 -37.38
CA GLY A 78 -24.64 22.54 -38.40
C GLY A 78 -25.32 23.88 -38.12
N GLN A 79 -26.38 23.91 -37.30
CA GLN A 79 -27.04 25.16 -36.89
C GLN A 79 -26.23 25.94 -35.85
N VAL A 80 -25.40 25.25 -35.06
CA VAL A 80 -24.59 25.84 -33.98
C VAL A 80 -23.10 25.90 -34.32
N ALA A 81 -22.65 25.23 -35.39
CA ALA A 81 -21.25 25.10 -35.79
C ALA A 81 -20.53 26.45 -35.97
N SER A 82 -21.16 27.42 -36.66
CA SER A 82 -20.57 28.77 -36.85
C SER A 82 -20.34 29.46 -35.50
N THR A 83 -21.34 29.44 -34.61
CA THR A 83 -21.26 30.07 -33.29
C THR A 83 -20.16 29.44 -32.44
N ILE A 84 -20.06 28.11 -32.45
CA ILE A 84 -19.01 27.38 -31.73
C ILE A 84 -17.64 27.75 -32.29
N TYR A 85 -17.47 27.70 -33.62
CA TYR A 85 -16.20 28.02 -34.28
C TYR A 85 -15.75 29.46 -34.00
N ASP A 86 -16.64 30.44 -34.13
CA ASP A 86 -16.33 31.86 -33.86
C ASP A 86 -15.91 32.09 -32.40
N MET A 87 -16.42 31.27 -31.48
CA MET A 87 -16.09 31.37 -30.06
C MET A 87 -14.71 30.78 -29.73
N ILE A 88 -14.31 29.70 -30.39
CA ILE A 88 -13.09 28.95 -30.05
C ILE A 88 -11.92 29.16 -31.03
N GLY A 89 -12.17 29.61 -32.26
CA GLY A 89 -11.19 29.61 -33.35
C GLY A 89 -9.93 30.44 -33.11
N ASP A 90 -10.03 31.50 -32.31
CA ASP A 90 -8.91 32.37 -31.90
C ASP A 90 -8.45 32.11 -30.44
N ALA A 91 -8.90 31.02 -29.81
CA ALA A 91 -8.58 30.66 -28.43
C ALA A 91 -7.73 29.38 -28.36
N ILE A 92 -7.03 29.20 -27.24
CA ILE A 92 -6.38 27.94 -26.89
C ILE A 92 -7.46 26.97 -26.39
N PHE A 93 -7.58 25.82 -27.03
CA PHE A 93 -8.56 24.80 -26.65
C PHE A 93 -8.08 24.05 -25.40
N VAL A 94 -8.90 23.99 -24.37
CA VAL A 94 -8.58 23.34 -23.09
C VAL A 94 -9.67 22.36 -22.74
N ALA A 95 -9.30 21.15 -22.31
CA ALA A 95 -10.27 20.21 -21.74
C ALA A 95 -9.62 19.30 -20.68
N HIS A 96 -10.43 18.51 -20.00
CA HIS A 96 -9.99 17.54 -19.00
C HIS A 96 -9.90 16.14 -19.62
N ASN A 97 -8.73 15.84 -20.23
CA ASN A 97 -8.47 14.75 -21.20
C ASN A 97 -8.74 15.16 -22.66
N VAL A 98 -7.97 16.16 -23.12
CA VAL A 98 -8.24 16.95 -24.34
C VAL A 98 -8.27 16.15 -25.64
N LYS A 99 -7.67 14.95 -25.64
CA LYS A 99 -7.63 14.09 -26.82
C LYS A 99 -9.04 13.69 -27.29
N PHE A 100 -9.97 13.44 -26.37
CA PHE A 100 -11.33 13.02 -26.74
C PHE A 100 -12.13 14.20 -27.29
N ASP A 101 -12.31 15.24 -26.48
CA ASP A 101 -13.17 16.39 -26.81
C ASP A 101 -12.69 17.13 -28.06
N ALA A 102 -11.38 17.38 -28.17
CA ALA A 102 -10.83 18.12 -29.30
C ALA A 102 -10.98 17.35 -30.62
N ASN A 103 -10.85 16.02 -30.61
CA ASN A 103 -10.98 15.22 -31.82
C ASN A 103 -12.44 15.13 -32.27
N LEU A 104 -13.35 14.87 -31.34
CA LEU A 104 -14.78 14.78 -31.63
C LEU A 104 -15.33 16.11 -32.16
N LEU A 105 -14.96 17.22 -31.52
CA LEU A 105 -15.39 18.54 -31.99
C LEU A 105 -14.74 18.94 -33.32
N ALA A 106 -13.45 18.66 -33.51
CA ALA A 106 -12.77 18.97 -34.77
C ALA A 106 -13.39 18.20 -35.94
N GLU A 107 -13.75 16.93 -35.74
CA GLU A 107 -14.42 16.13 -36.77
C GLU A 107 -15.82 16.67 -37.09
N ALA A 108 -16.62 16.98 -36.07
CA ALA A 108 -17.96 17.56 -36.25
C ALA A 108 -17.89 18.90 -37.01
N LEU A 109 -16.96 19.78 -36.64
CA LEU A 109 -16.72 21.06 -37.32
C LEU A 109 -16.24 20.88 -38.76
N PHE A 110 -15.39 19.88 -39.02
CA PHE A 110 -14.86 19.60 -40.36
C PHE A 110 -15.97 19.26 -41.37
N PHE A 111 -16.96 18.46 -40.95
CA PHE A 111 -18.11 18.14 -41.81
C PHE A 111 -18.98 19.35 -42.14
N GLU A 112 -18.97 20.38 -41.30
CA GLU A 112 -19.66 21.66 -41.52
C GLU A 112 -18.80 22.70 -42.24
N GLY A 113 -17.57 22.35 -42.64
CA GLY A 113 -16.66 23.20 -43.40
C GLY A 113 -15.72 24.07 -42.57
N TYR A 114 -15.61 23.83 -41.26
CA TYR A 114 -14.71 24.54 -40.34
C TYR A 114 -13.50 23.68 -39.95
N GLU A 115 -12.31 24.25 -39.96
CA GLU A 115 -11.08 23.54 -39.56
C GLU A 115 -10.54 24.07 -38.23
N LEU A 116 -10.53 23.23 -37.20
CA LEU A 116 -10.06 23.59 -35.87
C LEU A 116 -8.54 23.33 -35.72
N LEU A 117 -7.75 24.38 -35.93
CA LEU A 117 -6.28 24.36 -35.85
C LEU A 117 -5.72 24.98 -34.56
N THR A 118 -6.58 25.14 -33.56
CA THR A 118 -6.22 25.78 -32.29
C THR A 118 -5.26 24.91 -31.46
N PRO A 119 -4.29 25.52 -30.76
CA PRO A 119 -3.47 24.80 -29.77
C PRO A 119 -4.35 24.10 -28.73
N ARG A 120 -3.90 22.95 -28.23
CA ARG A 120 -4.64 22.10 -27.29
C ARG A 120 -3.88 21.98 -25.97
N VAL A 121 -4.61 22.07 -24.86
CA VAL A 121 -4.06 21.96 -23.50
C VAL A 121 -4.83 20.90 -22.74
N ASP A 122 -4.09 20.00 -22.08
CA ASP A 122 -4.65 18.94 -21.25
C ASP A 122 -4.52 19.28 -19.76
N THR A 123 -5.65 19.51 -19.09
CA THR A 123 -5.66 19.85 -17.66
C THR A 123 -5.36 18.65 -16.76
N VAL A 124 -5.55 17.40 -17.21
CA VAL A 124 -5.18 16.21 -16.42
C VAL A 124 -3.68 16.16 -16.27
N GLU A 125 -2.94 16.35 -17.37
CA GLU A 125 -1.48 16.30 -17.35
C GLU A 125 -0.87 17.45 -16.55
N LEU A 126 -1.40 18.67 -16.72
CA LEU A 126 -0.97 19.83 -15.93
C LEU A 126 -1.31 19.66 -14.44
N SER A 127 -2.45 19.05 -14.11
CA SER A 127 -2.82 18.76 -12.72
C SER A 127 -1.86 17.74 -12.10
N GLN A 128 -1.49 16.68 -12.83
CA GLN A 128 -0.49 15.70 -12.38
C GLN A 128 0.86 16.35 -12.12
N LEU A 129 1.25 17.32 -12.97
CA LEU A 129 2.49 18.06 -12.82
C LEU A 129 2.50 18.97 -11.58
N PHE A 130 1.48 19.81 -11.45
CA PHE A 130 1.47 20.90 -10.46
C PHE A 130 0.81 20.55 -9.13
N PHE A 131 0.10 19.42 -9.04
CA PHE A 131 -0.47 18.89 -7.80
C PHE A 131 -0.07 17.42 -7.59
N PRO A 132 1.24 17.09 -7.59
CA PRO A 132 1.71 15.71 -7.75
C PRO A 132 1.37 14.77 -6.58
N THR A 133 0.90 15.31 -5.44
CA THR A 133 0.59 14.53 -4.24
C THR A 133 -0.86 14.01 -4.19
N PHE A 134 -1.70 14.33 -5.17
CA PHE A 134 -3.08 13.84 -5.21
C PHE A 134 -3.17 12.37 -5.63
N ASP A 135 -4.10 11.63 -5.01
CA ASP A 135 -4.32 10.20 -5.29
C ASP A 135 -5.00 9.96 -6.64
N LYS A 136 -5.89 10.87 -7.05
CA LYS A 136 -6.71 10.77 -8.27
C LYS A 136 -6.83 12.13 -8.93
N TYR A 137 -6.88 12.12 -10.27
CA TYR A 137 -6.93 13.32 -11.11
C TYR A 137 -8.17 13.39 -11.99
N SER A 138 -9.23 12.64 -11.66
CA SER A 138 -10.53 12.87 -12.28
C SER A 138 -11.07 14.22 -11.81
N LEU A 139 -11.86 14.89 -12.66
CA LEU A 139 -12.40 16.21 -12.37
C LEU A 139 -13.14 16.27 -11.03
N GLY A 140 -13.96 15.25 -10.71
CA GLY A 140 -14.66 15.18 -9.42
C GLY A 140 -13.72 15.16 -8.21
N ASN A 141 -12.62 14.40 -8.27
CA ASN A 141 -11.62 14.36 -7.20
C ASN A 141 -10.87 15.70 -7.08
N LEU A 142 -10.49 16.30 -8.20
CA LEU A 142 -9.84 17.62 -8.21
C LEU A 142 -10.77 18.71 -7.71
N ALA A 143 -12.06 18.65 -8.04
CA ALA A 143 -13.07 19.60 -7.60
C ALA A 143 -13.26 19.58 -6.08
N GLU A 144 -13.21 18.40 -5.46
CA GLU A 144 -13.23 18.25 -4.01
C GLU A 144 -11.95 18.80 -3.36
N HIS A 145 -10.77 18.40 -3.88
CA HIS A 145 -9.48 18.80 -3.29
C HIS A 145 -9.15 20.29 -3.45
N LEU A 146 -9.54 20.90 -4.57
CA LEU A 146 -9.23 22.29 -4.91
C LEU A 146 -10.42 23.24 -4.75
N TYR A 147 -11.55 22.73 -4.22
CA TYR A 147 -12.79 23.49 -3.99
C TYR A 147 -13.29 24.19 -5.26
N LEU A 148 -13.37 23.46 -6.37
CA LEU A 148 -13.72 24.03 -7.68
C LEU A 148 -15.22 24.24 -7.88
N GLY A 149 -16.07 23.72 -6.99
CA GLY A 149 -17.53 23.84 -7.05
C GLY A 149 -18.13 23.04 -8.20
N LEU A 150 -18.56 21.80 -7.91
CA LEU A 150 -19.17 20.85 -8.83
C LEU A 150 -20.52 20.39 -8.25
N ASP A 151 -21.50 21.29 -8.22
CA ASP A 151 -22.79 21.07 -7.54
C ASP A 151 -23.75 20.16 -8.36
N GLN A 152 -23.50 20.03 -9.67
CA GLN A 152 -24.13 19.09 -10.60
C GLN A 152 -23.06 18.48 -11.50
N ALA A 153 -22.43 17.40 -11.06
CA ALA A 153 -21.59 16.59 -11.96
C ALA A 153 -22.46 16.12 -13.14
N HIS A 154 -21.91 16.10 -14.36
CA HIS A 154 -22.52 15.52 -15.58
C HIS A 154 -23.42 16.42 -16.45
N THR A 155 -23.26 17.74 -16.36
CA THR A 155 -23.63 18.61 -17.50
C THR A 155 -22.37 19.20 -18.08
N ALA A 156 -22.26 19.24 -19.41
CA ALA A 156 -21.06 19.69 -20.09
C ALA A 156 -20.63 21.09 -19.64
N ILE A 157 -21.59 21.98 -19.34
CA ILE A 157 -21.27 23.34 -18.86
C ILE A 157 -20.72 23.38 -17.42
N SER A 158 -21.24 22.52 -16.53
CA SER A 158 -20.75 22.42 -15.14
C SER A 158 -19.32 21.91 -15.11
N ASP A 159 -19.03 20.89 -15.93
CA ASP A 159 -17.71 20.27 -16.03
C ASP A 159 -16.71 21.21 -16.74
N ALA A 160 -17.13 21.95 -17.77
CA ALA A 160 -16.33 23.01 -18.38
C ALA A 160 -16.02 24.16 -17.39
N LEU A 161 -16.98 24.59 -16.56
CA LEU A 161 -16.76 25.60 -15.53
C LEU A 161 -15.78 25.12 -14.44
N ALA A 162 -15.92 23.88 -13.98
CA ALA A 162 -14.99 23.29 -13.03
C ALA A 162 -13.58 23.18 -13.63
N THR A 163 -13.47 22.78 -14.90
CA THR A 163 -12.20 22.71 -15.64
C THR A 163 -11.58 24.10 -15.84
N ALA A 164 -12.39 25.14 -16.07
CA ALA A 164 -11.90 26.51 -16.16
C ALA A 164 -11.31 27.01 -14.84
N ARG A 165 -12.01 26.74 -13.73
CA ARG A 165 -11.48 27.02 -12.38
C ARG A 165 -10.22 26.21 -12.08
N LEU A 166 -10.14 24.97 -12.55
CA LEU A 166 -8.94 24.13 -12.44
C LEU A 166 -7.76 24.77 -13.19
N LEU A 167 -7.95 25.22 -14.43
CA LEU A 167 -6.91 25.91 -15.21
C LEU A 167 -6.39 27.14 -14.45
N ILE A 168 -7.28 27.97 -13.91
CA ILE A 168 -6.92 29.15 -13.11
C ILE A 168 -6.10 28.73 -11.87
N LYS A 169 -6.51 27.66 -11.17
CA LYS A 169 -5.76 27.11 -10.02
C LYS A 169 -4.37 26.61 -10.41
N ILE A 170 -4.23 25.97 -11.58
CA ILE A 170 -2.93 25.56 -12.12
C ILE A 170 -2.06 26.80 -12.38
N GLN A 171 -2.59 27.84 -13.02
CA GLN A 171 -1.88 29.09 -13.26
C GLN A 171 -1.44 29.78 -11.95
N GLU A 172 -2.31 29.83 -10.93
CA GLU A 172 -1.99 30.29 -9.57
C GLU A 172 -0.87 29.46 -8.94
N LYS A 173 -0.92 28.12 -9.10
CA LYS A 173 0.10 27.21 -8.60
C LYS A 173 1.46 27.47 -9.25
N ILE A 174 1.51 27.63 -10.58
CA ILE A 174 2.74 27.98 -11.30
C ILE A 174 3.31 29.32 -10.78
N LYS A 175 2.45 30.33 -10.62
CA LYS A 175 2.83 31.65 -10.07
C LYS A 175 3.42 31.58 -8.66
N SER A 176 3.01 30.59 -7.86
CA SER A 176 3.55 30.39 -6.51
C SER A 176 4.94 29.74 -6.47
N LEU A 177 5.42 29.17 -7.58
CA LEU A 177 6.71 28.49 -7.65
C LEU A 177 7.85 29.48 -7.93
N PRO A 178 9.07 29.19 -7.44
CA PRO A 178 10.25 29.97 -7.78
C PRO A 178 10.52 29.98 -9.29
N ARG A 179 10.89 31.14 -9.85
CA ARG A 179 11.23 31.29 -11.27
C ARG A 179 12.23 30.25 -11.77
N SER A 180 13.29 29.99 -10.99
CA SER A 180 14.33 29.01 -11.34
C SER A 180 13.81 27.57 -11.48
N ILE A 181 12.72 27.22 -10.79
CA ILE A 181 12.07 25.91 -10.89
C ILE A 181 11.20 25.85 -12.14
N VAL A 182 10.42 26.91 -12.41
CA VAL A 182 9.59 26.96 -13.62
C VAL A 182 10.45 26.94 -14.88
N GLU A 183 11.59 27.63 -14.89
CA GLU A 183 12.55 27.57 -16.02
C GLU A 183 13.09 26.14 -16.23
N LYS A 184 13.40 25.40 -15.16
CA LYS A 184 13.80 23.98 -15.26
C LYS A 184 12.68 23.05 -15.73
N ILE A 185 11.43 23.34 -15.35
CA ILE A 185 10.27 22.63 -15.88
C ILE A 185 10.16 22.89 -17.38
N LEU A 186 10.36 24.13 -17.83
CA LEU A 186 10.35 24.51 -19.24
C LEU A 186 11.46 23.82 -20.06
N ASP A 187 12.61 23.49 -19.48
CA ASP A 187 13.63 22.68 -20.17
C ASP A 187 13.13 21.28 -20.57
N LEU A 188 12.11 20.77 -19.86
CA LEU A 188 11.53 19.44 -20.05
C LEU A 188 10.10 19.49 -20.64
N ALA A 189 9.49 20.66 -20.75
CA ALA A 189 8.07 20.84 -21.04
C ALA A 189 7.65 20.39 -22.46
N ASP A 190 8.59 20.19 -23.38
CA ASP A 190 8.32 19.61 -24.70
C ASP A 190 7.88 18.13 -24.61
N ASN A 191 8.02 17.51 -23.43
CA ASN A 191 7.50 16.18 -23.13
C ASN A 191 6.02 16.19 -22.70
N LEU A 192 5.38 17.36 -22.54
CA LEU A 192 3.96 17.45 -22.26
C LEU A 192 3.12 17.12 -23.50
N LEU A 193 1.87 16.72 -23.27
CA LEU A 193 0.88 16.46 -24.30
C LEU A 193 0.48 17.77 -24.98
N PHE A 194 0.44 17.73 -26.31
CA PHE A 194 0.02 18.84 -27.16
C PHE A 194 0.79 20.12 -26.83
N GLU A 195 0.11 21.25 -26.77
CA GLU A 195 0.68 22.57 -26.49
C GLU A 195 0.50 22.98 -25.01
N SER A 196 0.35 22.01 -24.09
CA SER A 196 0.17 22.28 -22.66
C SER A 196 1.29 23.13 -22.04
N ARG A 197 2.50 23.11 -22.62
CA ARG A 197 3.62 23.99 -22.30
C ARG A 197 3.23 25.48 -22.33
N MET A 198 2.33 25.90 -23.23
CA MET A 198 1.94 27.31 -23.41
C MET A 198 1.39 27.94 -22.12
N VAL A 199 0.70 27.17 -21.29
CA VAL A 199 0.19 27.64 -19.99
C VAL A 199 1.35 28.02 -19.06
N ILE A 200 2.45 27.28 -19.11
CA ILE A 200 3.64 27.52 -18.28
C ILE A 200 4.39 28.74 -18.81
N ASP A 201 4.61 28.81 -20.13
CA ASP A 201 5.28 29.95 -20.79
C ASP A 201 4.55 31.27 -20.50
N GLU A 202 3.21 31.29 -20.53
CA GLU A 202 2.41 32.48 -20.19
C GLU A 202 2.65 32.98 -18.77
N MET A 203 2.90 32.08 -17.82
CA MET A 203 3.08 32.45 -16.42
C MET A 203 4.46 33.03 -16.10
N VAL A 204 5.49 32.78 -16.94
CA VAL A 204 6.88 33.21 -16.70
C VAL A 204 7.03 34.70 -16.38
N PRO A 205 6.38 35.64 -17.09
CA PRO A 205 6.49 37.08 -16.79
C PRO A 205 5.88 37.49 -15.45
N TYR A 206 5.06 36.63 -14.83
CA TYR A 206 4.37 36.88 -13.56
C TYR A 206 5.08 36.24 -12.36
N LEU A 207 6.20 35.53 -12.57
CA LEU A 207 6.95 34.87 -11.52
C LEU A 207 7.80 35.86 -10.71
N GLU A 208 7.86 35.66 -9.41
CA GLU A 208 8.76 36.41 -8.53
C GLU A 208 10.21 35.90 -8.68
N GLU A 209 11.18 36.83 -8.75
CA GLU A 209 12.60 36.48 -8.76
C GLU A 209 13.10 36.05 -7.37
N THR A 210 12.46 36.53 -6.30
CA THR A 210 12.86 36.25 -4.93
C THR A 210 12.28 34.94 -4.43
N ILE A 211 13.15 34.07 -3.92
CA ILE A 211 12.75 32.83 -3.26
C ILE A 211 12.23 33.17 -1.85
N SER A 212 11.07 32.61 -1.49
CA SER A 212 10.50 32.75 -0.13
C SER A 212 11.49 32.33 0.95
N THR A 213 11.43 32.98 2.12
CA THR A 213 12.30 32.66 3.27
C THR A 213 12.16 31.21 3.75
N SER A 214 11.01 30.57 3.48
CA SER A 214 10.72 29.17 3.80
C SER A 214 11.36 28.16 2.83
N LEU A 215 12.00 28.62 1.76
CA LEU A 215 12.64 27.79 0.74
C LEU A 215 14.17 28.00 0.74
N GLU A 216 14.90 27.02 0.25
CA GLU A 216 16.35 27.02 0.11
C GLU A 216 16.76 26.52 -1.28
N SER A 217 17.63 27.27 -1.95
CA SER A 217 18.12 26.92 -3.30
C SER A 217 19.55 26.43 -3.24
N ILE A 218 19.80 25.19 -3.69
CA ILE A 218 21.12 24.57 -3.72
C ILE A 218 21.29 23.83 -5.05
N HIS A 219 22.39 24.09 -5.76
CA HIS A 219 22.75 23.42 -7.02
C HIS A 219 21.62 23.32 -8.07
N GLY A 220 20.73 24.32 -8.09
CA GLY A 220 19.60 24.39 -9.02
C GLY A 220 18.35 23.61 -8.58
N LEU A 221 18.35 22.98 -7.40
CA LEU A 221 17.13 22.50 -6.75
C LEU A 221 16.65 23.56 -5.75
N VAL A 222 15.34 23.66 -5.57
CA VAL A 222 14.73 24.48 -4.52
C VAL A 222 13.92 23.57 -3.62
N LEU A 223 14.23 23.61 -2.33
CA LEU A 223 13.67 22.73 -1.31
C LEU A 223 13.00 23.53 -0.21
N LYS A 224 11.95 22.97 0.38
CA LYS A 224 11.35 23.55 1.59
C LYS A 224 12.26 23.38 2.80
N LYS A 225 12.50 24.48 3.52
CA LYS A 225 13.30 24.46 4.74
C LYS A 225 12.59 23.68 5.83
N PRO A 226 13.35 22.96 6.68
CA PRO A 226 12.77 22.30 7.84
C PRO A 226 12.20 23.34 8.81
N VAL A 227 11.01 23.08 9.34
CA VAL A 227 10.42 23.90 10.39
C VAL A 227 11.20 23.68 11.68
N LYS A 228 11.60 24.75 12.36
CA LYS A 228 12.28 24.65 13.66
C LYS A 228 11.31 24.06 14.68
N ALA A 229 11.77 23.05 15.42
CA ALA A 229 11.02 22.45 16.51
C ALA A 229 10.73 23.49 17.59
N GLN A 230 9.49 23.51 18.07
CA GLN A 230 9.06 24.31 19.22
C GLN A 230 9.10 23.44 20.49
N PRO A 231 9.22 24.04 21.69
CA PRO A 231 9.17 23.27 22.92
C PRO A 231 7.83 22.57 23.09
N ALA A 232 7.88 21.32 23.55
CA ALA A 232 6.69 20.53 23.86
C ALA A 232 5.96 21.09 25.08
N TYR A 233 4.62 20.98 25.08
CA TYR A 233 3.82 21.19 26.27
C TYR A 233 3.80 19.93 27.14
N HIS A 234 3.66 20.12 28.44
CA HIS A 234 3.52 19.01 29.37
C HIS A 234 2.09 18.44 29.29
N LEU A 235 1.97 17.12 29.30
CA LEU A 235 0.67 16.44 29.39
C LEU A 235 0.22 16.42 30.85
N SER A 236 -1.09 16.38 31.09
CA SER A 236 -1.60 16.15 32.44
C SER A 236 -1.24 14.73 32.91
N GLU A 237 -0.94 14.55 34.19
CA GLU A 237 -0.83 13.19 34.76
C GLU A 237 -2.18 12.45 34.80
N ASP A 238 -3.30 13.19 34.69
CA ASP A 238 -4.64 12.64 34.62
C ASP A 238 -5.02 12.29 33.16
N PHE A 239 -5.29 11.00 32.92
CA PHE A 239 -5.63 10.47 31.60
C PHE A 239 -6.88 11.13 31.00
N SER A 240 -7.95 11.30 31.80
CA SER A 240 -9.23 11.85 31.32
C SER A 240 -9.13 13.34 30.96
N THR A 241 -8.29 14.10 31.67
CA THR A 241 -7.94 15.47 31.29
C THR A 241 -7.28 15.52 29.90
N ASN A 242 -6.31 14.65 29.61
CA ASN A 242 -5.67 14.62 28.30
C ASN A 242 -6.65 14.23 27.17
N ILE A 243 -7.54 13.28 27.42
CA ILE A 243 -8.60 12.91 26.47
C ILE A 243 -9.51 14.10 26.16
N ALA A 244 -9.90 14.87 27.19
CA ALA A 244 -10.70 16.08 27.01
C ALA A 244 -9.96 17.16 26.21
N LEU A 245 -8.67 17.38 26.50
CA LEU A 245 -7.82 18.33 25.74
C LEU A 245 -7.71 17.95 24.25
N LEU A 246 -7.73 16.66 23.94
CA LEU A 246 -7.74 16.12 22.57
C LEU A 246 -9.09 16.25 21.84
N GLY A 247 -10.11 16.78 22.52
CA GLY A 247 -11.49 16.86 22.03
C GLY A 247 -12.13 15.49 21.84
N LEU A 248 -11.73 14.50 22.64
CA LEU A 248 -12.22 13.12 22.56
C LEU A 248 -13.17 12.81 23.72
N HIS A 249 -14.07 11.85 23.51
CA HIS A 249 -14.96 11.36 24.56
C HIS A 249 -14.30 10.27 25.39
N GLU A 250 -14.49 10.36 26.71
CA GLU A 250 -13.98 9.37 27.66
C GLU A 250 -14.67 8.01 27.49
N ARG A 251 -13.87 6.94 27.56
CA ARG A 251 -14.35 5.55 27.45
C ARG A 251 -13.85 4.74 28.64
N LYS A 252 -14.76 4.21 29.46
CA LYS A 252 -14.42 3.48 30.70
C LYS A 252 -13.41 2.34 30.50
N LYS A 253 -13.58 1.52 29.45
CA LYS A 253 -12.66 0.41 29.11
C LYS A 253 -11.26 0.93 28.71
N GLN A 254 -11.20 2.07 28.02
CA GLN A 254 -9.94 2.71 27.64
C GLN A 254 -9.22 3.28 28.87
N THR A 255 -9.95 3.94 29.76
CA THR A 255 -9.42 4.44 31.05
C THR A 255 -8.86 3.29 31.90
N ALA A 256 -9.59 2.17 31.99
CA ALA A 256 -9.12 0.99 32.71
C ALA A 256 -7.83 0.41 32.10
N PHE A 257 -7.73 0.36 30.77
CA PHE A 257 -6.49 -0.05 30.09
C PHE A 257 -5.33 0.92 30.38
N ALA A 258 -5.56 2.23 30.32
CA ALA A 258 -4.55 3.24 30.63
C ALA A 258 -4.04 3.10 32.08
N GLN A 259 -4.93 2.84 33.04
CA GLN A 259 -4.55 2.59 34.45
C GLN A 259 -3.66 1.35 34.61
N VAL A 260 -3.89 0.29 33.83
CA VAL A 260 -2.99 -0.88 33.81
C VAL A 260 -1.61 -0.49 33.29
N VAL A 261 -1.55 0.28 32.19
CA VAL A 261 -0.27 0.77 31.63
C VAL A 261 0.48 1.63 32.67
N GLU A 262 -0.21 2.55 33.35
CA GLU A 262 0.38 3.40 34.39
C GLU A 262 0.92 2.58 35.57
N LYS A 263 0.15 1.60 36.04
CA LYS A 263 0.57 0.70 37.11
C LYS A 263 1.84 -0.06 36.71
N ARG A 264 1.91 -0.54 35.48
CA ARG A 264 3.07 -1.31 34.98
C ARG A 264 4.28 -0.44 34.71
N LEU A 265 4.10 0.84 34.37
CA LEU A 265 5.22 1.78 34.21
C LEU A 265 6.10 1.87 35.46
N VAL A 266 5.52 1.81 36.66
CA VAL A 266 6.25 1.92 37.94
C VAL A 266 6.63 0.56 38.57
N ASP A 267 6.28 -0.55 37.91
CA ASP A 267 6.59 -1.91 38.38
C ASP A 267 8.11 -2.20 38.36
N GLU A 268 8.59 -3.16 39.16
CA GLU A 268 10.00 -3.59 39.12
C GLU A 268 10.28 -4.47 37.90
N GLU A 269 9.29 -5.27 37.49
CA GLU A 269 9.38 -6.08 36.27
C GLU A 269 9.53 -5.18 35.04
N LYS A 270 10.36 -5.62 34.08
CA LYS A 270 10.62 -4.85 32.85
C LYS A 270 9.63 -5.15 31.73
N VAL A 271 9.09 -6.37 31.66
CA VAL A 271 8.31 -6.82 30.51
C VAL A 271 6.86 -7.08 30.90
N HIS A 272 5.95 -6.38 30.22
CA HIS A 272 4.53 -6.40 30.53
C HIS A 272 3.73 -6.75 29.28
N PHE A 273 2.93 -7.81 29.36
CA PHE A 273 1.97 -8.17 28.33
C PHE A 273 0.56 -7.78 28.78
N ILE A 274 -0.10 -6.94 27.98
CA ILE A 274 -1.44 -6.42 28.31
C ILE A 274 -2.42 -6.81 27.18
N GLN A 275 -3.48 -7.54 27.55
CA GLN A 275 -4.50 -7.94 26.60
C GLN A 275 -5.43 -6.77 26.28
N ALA A 276 -5.57 -6.42 25.01
CA ALA A 276 -6.46 -5.36 24.56
C ALA A 276 -7.11 -5.68 23.21
N GLN A 277 -8.44 -5.66 23.17
CA GLN A 277 -9.23 -5.90 21.96
C GLN A 277 -9.21 -4.70 21.00
N ALA A 278 -9.59 -4.96 19.74
CA ALA A 278 -9.86 -3.92 18.76
C ALA A 278 -10.97 -2.96 19.25
N GLY A 279 -10.95 -1.71 18.80
CA GLY A 279 -11.94 -0.69 19.17
C GLY A 279 -11.77 -0.09 20.58
N LEU A 280 -10.94 -0.68 21.46
CA LEU A 280 -10.72 -0.19 22.83
C LEU A 280 -10.13 1.23 22.90
N GLY A 281 -9.52 1.71 21.81
CA GLY A 281 -8.76 2.97 21.81
C GLY A 281 -7.35 2.79 22.36
N LYS A 282 -6.72 1.65 22.01
CA LYS A 282 -5.42 1.19 22.52
C LYS A 282 -4.33 2.26 22.37
N THR A 283 -4.23 2.88 21.19
CA THR A 283 -3.19 3.88 20.86
C THR A 283 -3.09 4.99 21.90
N TYR A 284 -4.16 5.76 22.12
CA TYR A 284 -4.15 6.77 23.19
C TYR A 284 -4.00 6.16 24.59
N GLY A 285 -4.57 4.97 24.80
CA GLY A 285 -4.51 4.27 26.07
C GLY A 285 -3.10 3.92 26.55
N TYR A 286 -2.13 3.70 25.64
CA TYR A 286 -0.73 3.54 26.02
C TYR A 286 0.09 4.82 25.79
N LEU A 287 -0.19 5.61 24.74
CA LEU A 287 0.61 6.81 24.45
C LEU A 287 0.51 7.85 25.55
N LEU A 288 -0.71 8.20 25.97
CA LEU A 288 -0.93 9.27 26.95
C LEU A 288 -0.29 8.99 28.31
N PRO A 289 -0.52 7.84 28.97
CA PRO A 289 0.09 7.59 30.26
C PRO A 289 1.62 7.51 30.19
N LEU A 290 2.19 6.87 29.15
CA LEU A 290 3.64 6.74 29.00
C LEU A 290 4.31 8.10 28.71
N LEU A 291 3.68 8.96 27.90
CA LEU A 291 4.20 10.30 27.59
C LEU A 291 3.98 11.30 28.75
N ALA A 292 2.94 11.13 29.55
CA ALA A 292 2.68 12.02 30.69
C ALA A 292 3.56 11.69 31.90
N LYS A 293 3.78 10.41 32.21
CA LYS A 293 4.38 9.98 33.48
C LYS A 293 5.85 9.53 33.42
N SER A 294 6.47 9.58 32.24
CA SER A 294 7.90 9.26 32.09
C SER A 294 8.55 10.16 31.07
N ASP A 295 9.67 10.81 31.41
CA ASP A 295 10.46 11.61 30.48
C ASP A 295 11.27 10.77 29.47
N GLN A 296 11.38 9.45 29.69
CA GLN A 296 12.09 8.56 28.75
C GLN A 296 11.40 8.57 27.39
N PRO A 297 12.13 8.78 26.27
CA PRO A 297 11.53 8.72 24.94
C PRO A 297 10.84 7.39 24.68
N LEU A 298 9.74 7.43 23.93
CA LEU A 298 8.94 6.25 23.62
C LEU A 298 9.27 5.73 22.22
N LEU A 299 9.38 4.41 22.06
CA LEU A 299 9.42 3.71 20.79
C LEU A 299 8.17 2.84 20.66
N VAL A 300 7.38 3.07 19.61
CA VAL A 300 6.18 2.27 19.29
C VAL A 300 6.43 1.48 18.01
N ILE A 301 6.28 0.16 18.10
CA ILE A 301 6.51 -0.80 17.03
C ILE A 301 5.16 -1.40 16.63
N VAL A 302 4.66 -1.04 15.45
CA VAL A 302 3.31 -1.40 14.98
C VAL A 302 3.35 -2.42 13.83
N PRO A 303 2.30 -3.23 13.62
CA PRO A 303 2.37 -4.35 12.67
C PRO A 303 2.63 -3.98 11.20
N THR A 304 2.11 -2.84 10.73
CA THR A 304 2.17 -2.49 9.31
C THR A 304 2.46 -1.02 9.10
N LYS A 305 3.04 -0.70 7.95
CA LYS A 305 3.24 0.69 7.49
C LYS A 305 1.93 1.46 7.39
N LEU A 306 0.84 0.82 6.94
CA LEU A 306 -0.48 1.45 6.89
C LEU A 306 -0.96 1.90 8.26
N LEU A 307 -0.81 1.05 9.30
CA LEU A 307 -1.19 1.42 10.66
C LEU A 307 -0.26 2.51 11.22
N GLN A 308 1.03 2.45 10.88
CA GLN A 308 2.00 3.50 11.21
C GLN A 308 1.58 4.85 10.63
N GLU A 309 1.18 4.90 9.36
CA GLU A 309 0.68 6.11 8.69
C GLU A 309 -0.63 6.61 9.33
N GLN A 310 -1.58 5.70 9.58
CA GLN A 310 -2.83 6.04 10.26
C GLN A 310 -2.59 6.67 11.64
N ILE A 311 -1.65 6.11 12.43
CA ILE A 311 -1.30 6.65 13.74
C ILE A 311 -0.68 8.04 13.59
N MET A 312 0.16 8.27 12.59
CA MET A 312 0.77 9.58 12.36
C MET A 312 -0.26 10.63 11.93
N GLU A 313 -1.18 10.28 11.04
CA GLU A 313 -2.21 11.18 10.51
C GLU A 313 -3.27 11.53 11.56
N LYS A 314 -3.69 10.57 12.40
CA LYS A 314 -4.75 10.76 13.38
C LYS A 314 -4.20 11.14 14.75
N GLU A 315 -3.60 10.18 15.46
CA GLU A 315 -3.12 10.39 16.83
C GLU A 315 -1.90 11.31 16.89
N GLY A 316 -0.92 11.10 16.02
CA GLY A 316 0.31 11.87 15.94
C GLY A 316 0.07 13.33 15.59
N SER A 317 -0.82 13.60 14.63
CA SER A 317 -1.22 14.96 14.25
C SER A 317 -1.80 15.73 15.44
N LYS A 318 -2.77 15.15 16.15
CA LYS A 318 -3.36 15.76 17.35
C LYS A 318 -2.35 15.99 18.46
N LEU A 319 -1.45 15.02 18.71
CA LEU A 319 -0.40 15.16 19.71
C LEU A 319 0.62 16.26 19.35
N LYS A 320 0.94 16.43 18.06
CA LYS A 320 1.79 17.55 17.57
C LYS A 320 1.07 18.89 17.69
N GLU A 321 -0.20 18.96 17.32
CA GLU A 321 -0.97 20.21 17.34
C GLU A 321 -1.19 20.71 18.78
N ILE A 322 -1.67 19.83 19.66
CA ILE A 322 -2.13 20.20 21.01
C ILE A 322 -0.98 20.24 22.00
N PHE A 323 -0.08 19.24 21.95
CA PHE A 323 1.00 19.09 22.94
C PHE A 323 2.39 19.38 22.37
N ARG A 324 2.53 19.61 21.05
CA ARG A 324 3.83 19.86 20.40
C ARG A 324 4.88 18.78 20.67
N ILE A 325 4.43 17.54 20.84
CA ILE A 325 5.33 16.40 21.06
C ILE A 325 6.18 16.19 19.81
N PRO A 326 7.52 16.10 19.93
CA PRO A 326 8.38 15.71 18.82
C PRO A 326 8.14 14.23 18.47
N ILE A 327 7.39 13.99 17.38
CA ILE A 327 7.06 12.65 16.89
C ILE A 327 7.72 12.41 15.54
N VAL A 328 8.48 11.31 15.44
CA VAL A 328 9.16 10.86 14.23
C VAL A 328 8.67 9.47 13.84
N SER A 329 8.45 9.28 12.54
CA SER A 329 8.05 8.01 11.93
C SER A 329 9.19 7.49 11.07
N LEU A 330 9.81 6.37 11.44
CA LEU A 330 10.94 5.80 10.70
C LEU A 330 10.47 4.81 9.63
N LYS A 331 11.09 4.90 8.46
CA LYS A 331 10.85 4.04 7.30
C LYS A 331 12.19 3.62 6.69
N SER A 332 12.15 2.60 5.82
CA SER A 332 13.32 2.20 5.03
C SER A 332 13.87 3.37 4.20
N PRO A 333 15.21 3.49 4.04
CA PRO A 333 15.82 4.49 3.17
C PRO A 333 15.21 4.52 1.77
N LYS A 334 14.78 3.37 1.22
CA LYS A 334 14.17 3.25 -0.11
C LYS A 334 12.87 4.06 -0.28
N HIS A 335 12.29 4.59 0.80
CA HIS A 335 11.13 5.50 0.74
C HIS A 335 11.52 6.96 0.54
N PHE A 336 12.78 7.32 0.76
CA PHE A 336 13.22 8.71 0.68
C PHE A 336 13.94 8.98 -0.63
N ILE A 337 13.80 10.18 -1.16
CA ILE A 337 14.56 10.62 -2.32
C ILE A 337 16.03 10.84 -1.96
N LYS A 338 16.95 10.35 -2.81
CA LYS A 338 18.36 10.70 -2.79
C LYS A 338 18.60 11.85 -3.75
N LEU A 339 18.81 13.05 -3.19
CA LEU A 339 18.89 14.29 -3.96
C LEU A 339 20.02 14.29 -4.99
N ASP A 340 21.19 13.69 -4.67
CA ASP A 340 22.29 13.54 -5.63
C ASP A 340 21.89 12.69 -6.84
N ASN A 341 21.16 11.59 -6.64
CA ASN A 341 20.72 10.72 -7.73
C ASN A 341 19.71 11.47 -8.60
N TYR A 342 18.68 12.05 -8.00
CA TYR A 342 17.70 12.84 -8.73
C TYR A 342 18.35 13.98 -9.52
N TRP A 343 19.26 14.73 -8.91
CA TRP A 343 20.00 15.80 -9.59
C TRP A 343 20.79 15.30 -10.80
N LYS A 344 21.44 14.12 -10.72
CA LYS A 344 22.10 13.48 -11.87
C LYS A 344 21.11 13.14 -12.98
N THR A 345 19.90 12.67 -12.64
CA THR A 345 18.89 12.37 -13.66
C THR A 345 18.44 13.61 -14.42
N LEU A 346 18.43 14.79 -13.80
CA LEU A 346 18.11 16.07 -14.47
C LEU A 346 19.18 16.50 -15.49
N GLN A 347 20.40 15.95 -15.42
CA GLN A 347 21.48 16.26 -16.36
C GLN A 347 21.52 15.31 -17.56
N ARG A 348 20.86 14.16 -17.45
CA ARG A 348 20.74 13.17 -18.52
C ARG A 348 19.56 13.53 -19.41
N GLN A 349 19.78 13.48 -20.73
CA GLN A 349 18.67 13.43 -21.69
C GLN A 349 18.08 12.03 -21.67
N ASP A 350 16.79 11.93 -21.34
CA ASP A 350 16.03 10.68 -21.40
C ASP A 350 15.01 10.77 -22.53
N ASP A 351 14.94 9.76 -23.38
CA ASP A 351 13.95 9.68 -24.47
C ASP A 351 12.55 9.31 -23.95
N ASN A 352 12.46 8.84 -22.70
CA ASN A 352 11.20 8.43 -22.11
C ASN A 352 10.41 9.64 -21.59
N ARG A 353 9.41 10.06 -22.39
CA ARG A 353 8.46 11.14 -22.08
C ARG A 353 7.90 11.06 -20.66
N LEU A 354 7.50 9.86 -20.21
CA LEU A 354 6.89 9.66 -18.88
C LEU A 354 7.90 9.93 -17.75
N VAL A 355 9.16 9.54 -17.92
CA VAL A 355 10.22 9.83 -16.95
C VAL A 355 10.48 11.33 -16.87
N ASN A 356 10.53 12.03 -17.99
CA ASN A 356 10.70 13.50 -18.02
C ASN A 356 9.51 14.22 -17.37
N GLN A 357 8.29 13.74 -17.61
CA GLN A 357 7.10 14.24 -16.92
C GLN A 357 7.23 14.09 -15.40
N PHE A 358 7.69 12.93 -14.93
CA PHE A 358 7.86 12.68 -13.50
C PHE A 358 9.02 13.47 -12.89
N LYS A 359 10.10 13.72 -13.64
CA LYS A 359 11.17 14.66 -13.23
C LYS A 359 10.59 16.03 -12.89
N MET A 360 9.71 16.56 -13.75
CA MET A 360 9.06 17.85 -13.50
C MET A 360 8.15 17.82 -12.27
N GLN A 361 7.42 16.74 -12.04
CA GLN A 361 6.61 16.54 -10.82
C GLN A 361 7.46 16.60 -9.54
N VAL A 362 8.62 15.94 -9.54
CA VAL A 362 9.54 15.95 -8.40
C VAL A 362 10.09 17.36 -8.14
N LEU A 363 10.34 18.19 -9.17
CA LEU A 363 10.75 19.59 -8.98
C LEU A 363 9.69 20.40 -8.21
N VAL A 364 8.43 20.25 -8.59
CA VAL A 364 7.30 20.90 -7.90
C VAL A 364 7.19 20.39 -6.47
N TRP A 365 7.21 19.07 -6.29
CA TRP A 365 7.07 18.43 -4.98
C TRP A 365 8.19 18.80 -3.99
N LEU A 366 9.44 18.94 -4.44
CA LEU A 366 10.55 19.36 -3.58
C LEU A 366 10.35 20.76 -2.97
N CYS A 367 9.59 21.63 -3.63
CA CYS A 367 9.21 22.95 -3.10
C CYS A 367 8.19 22.86 -1.94
N GLU A 368 7.57 21.70 -1.73
CA GLU A 368 6.41 21.52 -0.86
C GLU A 368 6.64 20.54 0.28
N THR A 369 7.36 19.45 0.00
CA THR A 369 7.62 18.38 0.96
C THR A 369 8.56 18.83 2.07
N THR A 370 8.25 18.42 3.29
CA THR A 370 9.16 18.57 4.45
C THR A 370 9.83 17.26 4.83
N THR A 371 9.43 16.14 4.22
CA THR A 371 9.82 14.78 4.61
C THR A 371 10.72 14.13 3.57
N GLY A 372 10.58 14.49 2.29
CA GLY A 372 11.24 13.81 1.18
C GLY A 372 10.80 12.36 0.98
N ASP A 373 9.64 11.99 1.54
CA ASP A 373 9.06 10.66 1.42
C ASP A 373 8.37 10.50 0.05
N LEU A 374 8.94 9.66 -0.81
CA LEU A 374 8.45 9.36 -2.15
C LEU A 374 7.02 8.77 -2.14
N ASP A 375 6.54 8.22 -1.02
CA ASP A 375 5.15 7.75 -0.91
C ASP A 375 4.12 8.91 -1.01
N GLU A 376 4.56 10.15 -0.83
CA GLU A 376 3.74 11.36 -1.05
C GLU A 376 3.35 11.53 -2.52
N LEU A 377 4.12 10.97 -3.47
CA LEU A 377 3.90 11.14 -4.91
C LEU A 377 2.91 10.14 -5.53
N LYS A 378 2.26 9.27 -4.75
CA LYS A 378 1.11 8.37 -5.06
C LYS A 378 1.09 7.60 -6.41
N GLN A 379 2.18 7.59 -7.16
CA GLN A 379 2.28 7.05 -8.52
C GLN A 379 3.37 5.97 -8.67
N LYS A 380 3.88 5.45 -7.53
CA LYS A 380 4.99 4.49 -7.49
C LYS A 380 4.83 3.31 -8.46
N GLN A 381 3.62 2.73 -8.54
CA GLN A 381 3.37 1.58 -9.43
C GLN A 381 3.62 1.88 -10.92
N ARG A 382 3.35 3.11 -11.37
CA ARG A 382 3.53 3.54 -12.77
C ARG A 382 4.99 3.83 -13.11
N TYR A 383 5.79 4.25 -12.12
CA TYR A 383 7.16 4.74 -12.30
C TYR A 383 8.19 3.94 -11.48
N GLN A 384 7.90 2.67 -11.15
CA GLN A 384 8.66 1.85 -10.20
C GLN A 384 10.18 1.89 -10.46
N ALA A 385 10.61 1.66 -11.72
CA ALA A 385 12.03 1.68 -12.08
C ALA A 385 12.72 3.04 -11.83
N TYR A 386 12.02 4.14 -12.11
CA TYR A 386 12.56 5.48 -11.87
C TYR A 386 12.53 5.86 -10.38
N PHE A 387 11.51 5.41 -9.63
CA PHE A 387 11.49 5.51 -8.17
C PHE A 387 12.69 4.82 -7.55
N ASP A 388 13.01 3.61 -8.01
CA ASP A 388 14.14 2.84 -7.49
C ASP A 388 15.48 3.51 -7.83
N GLU A 389 15.62 4.16 -9.00
CA GLU A 389 16.81 4.95 -9.39
C GLU A 389 17.06 6.14 -8.45
N ILE A 390 16.01 6.86 -8.07
CA ILE A 390 16.13 8.08 -7.23
C ILE A 390 15.98 7.80 -5.73
N ALA A 391 15.72 6.56 -5.33
CA ALA A 391 15.56 6.18 -3.93
C ALA A 391 16.88 6.24 -3.16
N HIS A 392 16.79 6.51 -1.86
CA HIS A 392 17.93 6.52 -0.96
C HIS A 392 18.35 5.09 -0.59
N ASP A 393 19.65 4.85 -0.66
CA ASP A 393 20.31 3.55 -0.42
C ASP A 393 20.76 3.36 1.05
N GLY A 394 20.50 4.37 1.89
CA GLY A 394 20.91 4.42 3.29
C GLY A 394 22.36 4.89 3.49
N LYS A 395 23.02 5.36 2.44
CA LYS A 395 24.39 5.87 2.47
C LYS A 395 24.45 7.29 1.93
N LEU A 396 25.09 8.18 2.67
CA LEU A 396 25.35 9.54 2.24
C LEU A 396 26.86 9.77 2.22
N GLU A 397 27.40 10.11 1.06
CA GLU A 397 28.84 10.35 0.91
C GLU A 397 29.22 11.72 1.49
N PRO A 398 30.37 11.86 2.16
CA PRO A 398 30.82 13.16 2.69
C PRO A 398 30.94 14.28 1.63
N GLY A 399 31.06 13.92 0.36
CA GLY A 399 31.10 14.85 -0.79
C GLY A 399 29.74 15.13 -1.43
N SER A 400 28.62 14.66 -0.85
CA SER A 400 27.27 14.91 -1.37
C SER A 400 27.00 16.41 -1.54
N LEU A 401 26.43 16.78 -2.68
CA LEU A 401 26.05 18.17 -2.99
C LEU A 401 24.93 18.67 -2.07
N PHE A 402 24.19 17.75 -1.46
CA PHE A 402 22.98 18.03 -0.69
C PHE A 402 23.08 17.56 0.76
N TRP A 403 24.30 17.33 1.28
CA TRP A 403 24.53 16.79 2.63
C TRP A 403 23.65 17.43 3.71
N GLY A 404 23.62 18.76 3.79
CA GLY A 404 22.85 19.49 4.82
C GLY A 404 21.32 19.46 4.66
N LEU A 405 20.81 19.03 3.50
CA LEU A 405 19.38 18.99 3.17
C LEU A 405 18.86 17.57 2.96
N ASP A 406 19.72 16.54 3.05
CA ASP A 406 19.30 15.16 2.86
C ASP A 406 18.17 14.80 3.84
N PHE A 407 17.05 14.35 3.27
CA PHE A 407 15.83 14.12 4.03
C PHE A 407 15.96 12.94 4.98
N TRP A 408 16.59 11.86 4.52
CA TRP A 408 16.78 10.65 5.30
C TRP A 408 17.75 10.89 6.47
N GLN A 409 18.86 11.59 6.24
CA GLN A 409 19.80 11.95 7.30
C GLN A 409 19.13 12.86 8.35
N ARG A 410 18.39 13.88 7.92
CA ARG A 410 17.64 14.75 8.83
C ARG A 410 16.61 13.99 9.64
N LEU A 411 15.88 13.06 9.04
CA LEU A 411 14.93 12.21 9.75
C LEU A 411 15.63 11.39 10.84
N ASN A 412 16.78 10.79 10.56
CA ASN A 412 17.56 10.03 11.55
C ASN A 412 18.07 10.94 12.69
N GLN A 413 18.53 12.16 12.38
CA GLN A 413 18.92 13.14 13.40
C GLN A 413 17.74 13.57 14.28
N GLN A 414 16.56 13.79 13.68
CA GLN A 414 15.34 14.08 14.41
C GLN A 414 14.91 12.88 15.26
N ALA A 415 15.06 11.66 14.76
CA ALA A 415 14.72 10.45 15.49
C ALA A 415 15.50 10.34 16.80
N LEU A 416 16.81 10.67 16.81
CA LEU A 416 17.65 10.66 18.01
C LEU A 416 17.11 11.58 19.13
N SER A 417 16.54 12.74 18.77
CA SER A 417 16.00 13.73 19.72
C SER A 417 14.48 13.66 19.90
N SER A 418 13.81 12.71 19.25
CA SER A 418 12.35 12.57 19.28
C SER A 418 11.86 12.04 20.63
N ARG A 419 10.72 12.58 21.09
CA ARG A 419 10.03 12.12 22.29
C ARG A 419 9.22 10.84 22.02
N LEU A 420 8.69 10.72 20.81
CA LEU A 420 7.98 9.54 20.33
C LEU A 420 8.53 9.13 18.97
N LEU A 421 9.03 7.91 18.90
CA LEU A 421 9.51 7.26 17.68
C LEU A 421 8.52 6.16 17.30
N ILE A 422 8.05 6.16 16.07
CA ILE A 422 7.12 5.14 15.57
C ILE A 422 7.77 4.42 14.40
N THR A 423 7.71 3.09 14.40
CA THR A 423 8.17 2.22 13.33
C THR A 423 7.21 1.04 13.17
N ASN A 424 7.34 0.29 12.07
CA ASN A 424 6.67 -0.99 11.92
C ASN A 424 7.55 -2.18 12.31
N HIS A 425 6.92 -3.35 12.50
CA HIS A 425 7.55 -4.61 12.89
C HIS A 425 8.65 -5.03 11.92
N ALA A 426 8.36 -4.98 10.61
CA ALA A 426 9.31 -5.40 9.59
C ALA A 426 10.56 -4.52 9.59
N TYR A 427 10.41 -3.18 9.58
CA TYR A 427 11.54 -2.25 9.61
C TYR A 427 12.34 -2.36 10.91
N PHE A 428 11.66 -2.56 12.04
CA PHE A 428 12.31 -2.80 13.32
C PHE A 428 13.25 -4.01 13.26
N LEU A 429 12.68 -5.15 12.86
CA LEU A 429 13.36 -6.44 12.86
C LEU A 429 14.42 -6.58 11.75
N SER A 430 14.44 -5.72 10.75
CA SER A 430 15.41 -5.78 9.65
C SER A 430 16.47 -4.67 9.67
N HIS A 431 16.21 -3.54 10.34
CA HIS A 431 17.09 -2.38 10.28
C HIS A 431 17.29 -1.70 11.63
N LEU A 432 16.20 -1.34 12.32
CA LEU A 432 16.30 -0.44 13.48
C LEU A 432 17.00 -1.09 14.69
N LYS A 433 16.82 -2.40 14.88
CA LYS A 433 17.37 -3.14 16.04
C LYS A 433 18.90 -3.04 16.16
N ASP A 434 19.59 -2.84 15.04
CA ASP A 434 21.05 -2.76 14.97
C ASP A 434 21.55 -1.30 15.09
N GLN A 435 20.64 -0.33 15.26
CA GLN A 435 20.94 1.10 15.37
C GLN A 435 20.87 1.57 16.84
N ASP A 436 21.87 1.16 17.61
CA ASP A 436 21.97 1.36 19.07
C ASP A 436 21.58 2.78 19.57
N PRO A 437 22.01 3.90 18.95
CA PRO A 437 21.63 5.24 19.42
C PRO A 437 20.12 5.56 19.35
N LEU A 438 19.38 4.91 18.45
CA LEU A 438 17.94 5.12 18.31
C LEU A 438 17.13 4.29 19.31
N MET A 439 17.72 3.20 19.79
CA MET A 439 17.11 2.24 20.70
C MET A 439 17.38 2.57 22.17
N ASN A 440 18.53 3.18 22.46
CA ASN A 440 18.98 3.42 23.80
C ASN A 440 18.07 4.37 24.60
N ASN A 441 17.86 4.01 25.87
CA ASN A 441 17.10 4.78 26.85
C ASN A 441 15.64 5.07 26.45
N ARG A 442 15.03 4.20 25.64
CA ARG A 442 13.61 4.30 25.27
C ARG A 442 12.73 3.32 26.02
N LEU A 443 11.52 3.75 26.36
CA LEU A 443 10.42 2.82 26.64
C LEU A 443 9.97 2.18 25.33
N VAL A 444 9.62 0.90 25.33
CA VAL A 444 9.19 0.19 24.12
C VAL A 444 7.75 -0.26 24.24
N VAL A 445 6.95 -0.01 23.20
CA VAL A 445 5.62 -0.58 23.02
C VAL A 445 5.63 -1.41 21.75
N ILE A 446 5.28 -2.69 21.86
CA ILE A 446 5.04 -3.57 20.72
C ILE A 446 3.51 -3.72 20.60
N ASP A 447 2.91 -3.01 19.64
CA ASP A 447 1.48 -3.14 19.36
C ASP A 447 1.22 -4.34 18.46
N GLU A 448 0.10 -5.02 18.68
CA GLU A 448 -0.23 -6.32 18.09
C GLU A 448 0.93 -7.31 18.18
N ALA A 449 1.48 -7.54 19.39
CA ALA A 449 2.67 -8.38 19.62
C ALA A 449 2.58 -9.80 19.01
N GLN A 450 1.38 -10.35 18.81
CA GLN A 450 1.19 -11.62 18.10
C GLN A 450 1.59 -11.56 16.61
N LYS A 451 1.47 -10.38 15.97
CA LYS A 451 1.96 -10.13 14.62
C LYS A 451 3.47 -9.92 14.58
N PHE A 452 4.05 -9.42 15.68
CA PHE A 452 5.51 -9.29 15.79
C PHE A 452 6.20 -10.64 15.74
N LEU A 453 5.62 -11.66 16.39
CA LEU A 453 6.07 -13.05 16.29
C LEU A 453 6.05 -13.56 14.84
N LEU A 454 4.97 -13.32 14.10
CA LEU A 454 4.88 -13.73 12.69
C LEU A 454 5.86 -12.95 11.80
N ALA A 455 6.01 -11.64 12.04
CA ALA A 455 6.98 -10.81 11.33
C ALA A 455 8.42 -11.26 11.57
N ALA A 456 8.73 -11.69 12.80
CA ALA A 456 9.99 -12.34 13.11
C ALA A 456 10.11 -13.64 12.31
N GLU A 457 9.18 -14.59 12.44
CA GLU A 457 9.21 -15.86 11.70
C GLU A 457 9.47 -15.66 10.19
N ASN A 458 8.78 -14.71 9.56
CA ASN A 458 8.96 -14.39 8.14
C ASN A 458 10.36 -13.84 7.80
N LEU A 459 11.03 -13.16 8.73
CA LEU A 459 12.41 -12.67 8.55
C LEU A 459 13.47 -13.73 8.84
N ALA A 460 13.12 -14.83 9.50
CA ALA A 460 14.05 -15.91 9.80
C ALA A 460 14.49 -16.67 8.54
N THR A 461 13.79 -16.50 7.42
CA THR A 461 14.12 -17.09 6.13
C THR A 461 13.88 -16.09 5.00
N ASP A 462 14.66 -16.20 3.93
CA ASP A 462 14.45 -15.46 2.68
C ASP A 462 14.93 -16.30 1.50
N SER A 463 14.63 -15.87 0.27
CA SER A 463 15.00 -16.60 -0.93
C SER A 463 15.28 -15.71 -2.13
N GLN A 464 16.26 -16.08 -2.93
CA GLN A 464 16.63 -15.41 -4.17
C GLN A 464 16.42 -16.33 -5.39
N ASP A 465 15.80 -15.82 -6.45
CA ASP A 465 15.63 -16.54 -7.72
C ASP A 465 16.96 -16.56 -8.48
N ILE A 466 17.68 -17.68 -8.38
CA ILE A 466 18.96 -17.89 -9.05
C ILE A 466 18.77 -17.87 -10.58
N THR A 467 17.61 -18.29 -11.06
CA THR A 467 17.35 -18.36 -12.51
C THR A 467 17.30 -16.96 -13.11
N ALA A 468 16.61 -16.04 -12.44
CA ALA A 468 16.60 -14.63 -12.81
C ALA A 468 17.98 -13.97 -12.61
N LEU A 469 18.64 -14.22 -11.48
CA LEU A 469 19.98 -13.67 -11.19
C LEU A 469 21.02 -14.07 -12.24
N LEU A 470 21.00 -15.32 -12.72
CA LEU A 470 21.91 -15.77 -13.77
C LEU A 470 21.72 -14.99 -15.08
N GLN A 471 20.49 -14.59 -15.40
CA GLN A 471 20.19 -13.74 -16.57
C GLN A 471 20.70 -12.32 -16.36
N VAL A 472 20.52 -11.75 -15.17
CA VAL A 472 21.05 -10.43 -14.80
C VAL A 472 22.57 -10.42 -14.91
N LEU A 473 23.24 -11.40 -14.28
CA LEU A 473 24.68 -11.56 -14.34
C LEU A 473 25.19 -11.71 -15.78
N GLN A 474 24.45 -12.43 -16.64
CA GLN A 474 24.80 -12.58 -18.05
C GLN A 474 24.73 -11.24 -18.78
N SER A 475 23.61 -10.53 -18.62
CA SER A 475 23.45 -9.23 -19.27
C SER A 475 24.49 -8.22 -18.80
N LYS A 476 24.84 -8.21 -17.51
CA LYS A 476 25.85 -7.32 -16.93
C LYS A 476 27.26 -7.64 -17.41
N LYS A 477 27.60 -8.94 -17.46
CA LYS A 477 28.86 -9.42 -18.06
C LYS A 477 29.00 -8.95 -19.51
N ASP A 478 27.95 -9.12 -20.32
CA ASP A 478 27.99 -8.80 -21.76
C ASP A 478 28.07 -7.28 -22.04
N LYS A 479 27.58 -6.45 -21.10
CA LYS A 479 27.56 -4.98 -21.21
C LYS A 479 28.71 -4.29 -20.50
N SER A 480 29.51 -4.99 -19.69
CA SER A 480 30.56 -4.35 -18.91
C SER A 480 31.77 -4.01 -19.76
N ASP A 481 32.26 -2.77 -19.63
CA ASP A 481 33.49 -2.30 -20.26
C ASP A 481 34.77 -2.65 -19.44
N SER A 482 34.60 -3.04 -18.17
CA SER A 482 35.68 -3.40 -17.25
C SER A 482 35.98 -4.90 -17.31
N LEU A 483 37.22 -5.25 -17.66
CA LEU A 483 37.65 -6.65 -17.66
C LEU A 483 37.55 -7.28 -16.25
N LEU A 484 37.77 -6.50 -15.19
CA LEU A 484 37.63 -6.97 -13.82
C LEU A 484 36.18 -7.37 -13.54
N ASP A 485 35.24 -6.47 -13.81
CA ASP A 485 33.81 -6.69 -13.55
C ASP A 485 33.30 -7.85 -14.39
N GLN A 486 33.70 -7.95 -15.67
CA GLN A 486 33.40 -9.10 -16.53
C GLN A 486 33.81 -10.43 -15.87
N ARG A 487 35.00 -10.48 -15.26
CA ARG A 487 35.51 -11.67 -14.55
C ARG A 487 34.76 -11.95 -13.26
N LEU A 488 34.40 -10.90 -12.51
CA LEU A 488 33.62 -11.04 -11.28
C LEU A 488 32.21 -11.56 -11.57
N TYR A 489 31.50 -11.01 -12.56
CA TYR A 489 30.21 -11.52 -13.00
C TYR A 489 30.32 -12.97 -13.49
N GLU A 490 31.31 -13.29 -14.31
CA GLU A 490 31.57 -14.65 -14.80
C GLU A 490 31.81 -15.64 -13.65
N SER A 491 32.60 -15.23 -12.64
CA SER A 491 32.84 -16.06 -11.45
C SER A 491 31.57 -16.28 -10.64
N CYS A 492 30.75 -15.26 -10.39
CA CYS A 492 29.44 -15.43 -9.75
C CYS A 492 28.55 -16.41 -10.52
N GLN A 493 28.47 -16.28 -11.85
CA GLN A 493 27.70 -17.19 -12.68
C GLN A 493 28.21 -18.63 -12.59
N PHE A 494 29.52 -18.82 -12.61
CA PHE A 494 30.15 -20.14 -12.53
C PHE A 494 29.79 -20.83 -11.21
N GLU A 495 29.98 -20.16 -10.08
CA GLU A 495 29.70 -20.72 -8.75
C GLU A 495 28.21 -21.08 -8.59
N LEU A 496 27.30 -20.16 -8.97
CA LEU A 496 25.86 -20.42 -8.88
C LEU A 496 25.42 -21.57 -9.81
N ASN A 497 25.96 -21.66 -11.03
CA ASN A 497 25.68 -22.78 -11.93
C ASN A 497 26.25 -24.10 -11.42
N HIS A 498 27.42 -24.08 -10.77
CA HIS A 498 28.02 -25.26 -10.16
C HIS A 498 27.12 -25.81 -9.04
N LEU A 499 26.62 -24.93 -8.16
CA LEU A 499 25.65 -25.29 -7.12
C LEU A 499 24.37 -25.90 -7.70
N LEU A 500 23.80 -25.27 -8.74
CA LEU A 500 22.60 -25.79 -9.42
C LEU A 500 22.85 -27.14 -10.10
N THR A 501 24.00 -27.32 -10.74
CA THR A 501 24.35 -28.57 -11.41
C THR A 501 24.45 -29.71 -10.40
N ARG A 502 25.13 -29.46 -9.28
CA ARG A 502 25.26 -30.41 -8.18
C ARG A 502 23.90 -30.78 -7.59
N PHE A 503 23.04 -29.80 -7.36
CA PHE A 503 21.68 -30.04 -6.85
C PHE A 503 20.86 -30.90 -7.83
N ARG A 504 20.92 -30.61 -9.13
CA ARG A 504 20.16 -31.33 -10.16
C ARG A 504 20.66 -32.75 -10.41
N GLN A 505 21.97 -32.97 -10.35
CA GLN A 505 22.58 -34.27 -10.65
C GLN A 505 22.62 -35.20 -9.43
N HIS A 506 22.94 -34.66 -8.25
CA HIS A 506 23.18 -35.45 -7.04
C HIS A 506 22.10 -35.26 -5.97
N GLY A 507 21.12 -34.38 -6.19
CA GLY A 507 20.09 -34.08 -5.20
C GLY A 507 20.60 -33.31 -3.98
N GLN A 508 21.85 -32.84 -4.01
CA GLN A 508 22.48 -32.13 -2.89
C GLN A 508 21.91 -30.71 -2.80
N ARG A 509 20.99 -30.53 -1.85
CA ARG A 509 20.28 -29.26 -1.63
C ARG A 509 21.04 -28.28 -0.76
N GLU A 510 21.72 -28.79 0.27
CA GLU A 510 22.41 -27.95 1.25
C GLU A 510 23.61 -27.26 0.59
N VAL A 511 23.77 -25.99 0.92
CA VAL A 511 24.86 -25.13 0.46
C VAL A 511 25.51 -24.55 1.71
N SER A 512 26.81 -24.78 1.88
CA SER A 512 27.53 -24.21 3.01
C SER A 512 27.89 -22.75 2.75
N LYS A 513 28.12 -21.98 3.82
CA LYS A 513 28.56 -20.58 3.73
C LYS A 513 29.91 -20.45 2.99
N ASP A 514 30.79 -21.44 3.16
CA ASP A 514 32.08 -21.49 2.47
C ASP A 514 31.91 -21.63 0.95
N GLU A 515 30.92 -22.40 0.50
CA GLU A 515 30.60 -22.55 -0.93
C GLU A 515 30.07 -21.26 -1.57
N LEU A 516 29.48 -20.38 -0.76
CA LEU A 516 29.01 -19.06 -1.19
C LEU A 516 30.07 -17.97 -0.95
N GLY A 517 31.22 -18.31 -0.37
CA GLY A 517 32.27 -17.36 -0.01
C GLY A 517 32.83 -16.61 -1.21
N GLN A 518 33.08 -17.31 -2.33
CA GLN A 518 33.57 -16.68 -3.55
C GLN A 518 32.52 -15.75 -4.18
N VAL A 519 31.24 -16.18 -4.21
CA VAL A 519 30.14 -15.35 -4.69
C VAL A 519 30.05 -14.06 -3.87
N LYS A 520 30.07 -14.18 -2.54
CA LYS A 520 30.02 -13.05 -1.61
C LYS A 520 31.19 -12.08 -1.81
N GLN A 521 32.41 -12.61 -1.95
CA GLN A 521 33.57 -11.77 -2.21
C GLN A 521 33.42 -11.00 -3.52
N ASN A 522 32.95 -11.65 -4.59
CA ASN A 522 32.75 -11.00 -5.87
C ASN A 522 31.68 -9.90 -5.79
N LEU A 523 30.59 -10.13 -5.05
CA LEU A 523 29.52 -9.13 -4.86
C LEU A 523 30.04 -7.88 -4.13
N ALA A 524 30.87 -8.07 -3.09
CA ALA A 524 31.47 -6.98 -2.34
C ALA A 524 32.41 -6.11 -3.19
N GLU A 525 33.11 -6.71 -4.16
CA GLU A 525 33.97 -6.00 -5.13
C GLU A 525 33.15 -5.31 -6.24
N LEU A 526 32.07 -5.94 -6.70
CA LEU A 526 31.21 -5.39 -7.75
C LEU A 526 30.41 -4.17 -7.28
N GLN A 527 29.90 -4.21 -6.04
CA GLN A 527 28.98 -3.19 -5.49
C GLN A 527 27.80 -2.86 -6.42
N ASP A 528 27.34 -3.84 -7.21
CA ASP A 528 26.25 -3.67 -8.17
C ASP A 528 24.90 -3.66 -7.45
N VAL A 529 24.14 -2.60 -7.66
CA VAL A 529 22.80 -2.39 -7.09
C VAL A 529 21.84 -3.51 -7.48
N ASP A 530 21.95 -4.06 -8.69
CA ASP A 530 21.05 -5.13 -9.18
C ASP A 530 21.33 -6.49 -8.50
N LEU A 531 22.44 -6.62 -7.77
CA LEU A 531 22.83 -7.83 -7.06
C LEU A 531 22.76 -7.68 -5.53
N GLN A 532 22.29 -6.53 -5.03
CA GLN A 532 22.25 -6.20 -3.61
C GLN A 532 21.40 -7.19 -2.80
N ASP A 533 20.29 -7.66 -3.35
CA ASP A 533 19.39 -8.58 -2.64
C ASP A 533 20.06 -9.96 -2.41
N LEU A 534 20.92 -10.40 -3.35
CA LEU A 534 21.74 -11.60 -3.15
C LEU A 534 22.80 -11.37 -2.08
N ASP A 535 23.50 -10.23 -2.12
CA ASP A 535 24.51 -9.88 -1.12
C ASP A 535 23.91 -9.84 0.30
N GLN A 536 22.75 -9.20 0.45
CA GLN A 536 22.01 -9.14 1.70
C GLN A 536 21.59 -10.52 2.21
N LEU A 537 21.16 -11.43 1.33
CA LEU A 537 20.85 -12.81 1.70
C LEU A 537 22.08 -13.51 2.29
N LEU A 538 23.26 -13.34 1.67
CA LEU A 538 24.51 -13.97 2.09
C LEU A 538 25.13 -13.34 3.35
N ASP A 539 24.75 -12.11 3.68
CA ASP A 539 25.14 -11.41 4.91
C ASP A 539 24.28 -11.80 6.10
N VAL A 540 22.97 -11.85 5.91
CA VAL A 540 22.01 -11.99 7.01
C VAL A 540 21.88 -13.44 7.48
N TYR A 541 21.99 -14.41 6.58
CA TYR A 541 21.68 -15.81 6.87
C TYR A 541 22.94 -16.68 6.99
N ASP A 542 22.82 -17.76 7.75
CA ASP A 542 23.95 -18.66 8.06
C ASP A 542 23.83 -20.01 7.35
N HIS A 543 22.63 -20.36 6.91
CA HIS A 543 22.33 -21.64 6.32
C HIS A 543 21.60 -21.51 5.01
N PHE A 544 22.07 -22.24 4.01
CA PHE A 544 21.55 -22.13 2.67
C PHE A 544 21.14 -23.47 2.08
N TRP A 545 20.08 -23.45 1.27
CA TRP A 545 19.70 -24.61 0.48
C TRP A 545 19.03 -24.23 -0.84
N LEU A 546 19.10 -25.14 -1.80
CA LEU A 546 18.46 -25.01 -3.10
C LEU A 546 17.07 -25.64 -3.11
N GLU A 547 16.14 -24.94 -3.74
CA GLU A 547 14.78 -25.42 -4.04
C GLU A 547 14.45 -25.14 -5.51
N GLU A 548 13.60 -25.97 -6.11
CA GLU A 548 13.06 -25.70 -7.44
C GLU A 548 11.54 -25.77 -7.43
N LYS A 549 10.94 -24.84 -8.17
CA LYS A 549 9.51 -24.74 -8.42
C LYS A 549 9.26 -24.81 -9.92
N TYR A 550 8.17 -25.46 -10.30
CA TYR A 550 7.69 -25.49 -11.68
C TYR A 550 6.54 -24.50 -11.81
N LEU A 551 6.68 -23.52 -12.67
CA LEU A 551 5.69 -22.47 -12.91
C LEU A 551 5.56 -22.28 -14.42
N GLU A 552 4.37 -22.52 -14.97
CA GLU A 552 4.10 -22.42 -16.42
C GLU A 552 5.15 -23.14 -17.29
N ASP A 553 5.44 -24.40 -16.97
CA ASP A 553 6.47 -25.24 -17.61
C ASP A 553 7.92 -24.73 -17.51
N LYS A 554 8.17 -23.62 -16.81
CA LYS A 554 9.51 -23.14 -16.50
C LYS A 554 9.97 -23.69 -15.15
N ARG A 555 11.24 -24.14 -15.12
CA ARG A 555 11.91 -24.61 -13.91
C ARG A 555 12.67 -23.44 -13.27
N LEU A 556 12.15 -22.94 -12.16
CA LEU A 556 12.73 -21.83 -11.40
C LEU A 556 13.47 -22.38 -10.19
N ALA A 557 14.75 -22.06 -10.09
CA ALA A 557 15.61 -22.46 -8.98
C ALA A 557 15.86 -21.28 -8.02
N TYR A 558 15.77 -21.57 -6.72
CA TYR A 558 15.89 -20.60 -5.64
C TYR A 558 17.01 -20.97 -4.68
N LEU A 559 17.81 -19.98 -4.27
CA LEU A 559 18.69 -20.07 -3.11
C LEU A 559 17.91 -19.57 -1.91
N ARG A 560 17.66 -20.44 -0.93
CA ARG A 560 17.04 -20.05 0.33
C ARG A 560 18.09 -19.87 1.40
N GLY A 561 17.88 -18.86 2.25
CA GLY A 561 18.65 -18.61 3.46
C GLY A 561 17.77 -18.78 4.71
N SER A 562 18.37 -19.23 5.81
CA SER A 562 17.76 -19.14 7.15
C SER A 562 18.78 -18.87 8.25
N LYS A 563 18.30 -18.33 9.38
CA LYS A 563 19.08 -18.26 10.63
C LYS A 563 18.90 -19.52 11.46
N ASP A 564 19.92 -19.86 12.25
CA ASP A 564 19.99 -21.11 13.03
C ASP A 564 19.14 -21.08 14.30
N SER A 565 19.22 -19.99 15.05
CA SER A 565 18.31 -19.77 16.16
C SER A 565 16.93 -19.44 15.59
N LEU A 566 15.88 -20.10 16.09
CA LEU A 566 14.56 -19.47 16.11
C LEU A 566 14.78 -18.03 16.58
N LEU A 567 14.17 -17.07 15.89
CA LEU A 567 14.30 -15.67 16.31
C LEU A 567 13.68 -15.53 17.69
N ASN A 568 14.50 -15.69 18.72
CA ASN A 568 14.15 -15.27 20.05
C ASN A 568 13.99 -13.75 19.95
N ALA A 569 12.74 -13.30 19.93
CA ALA A 569 12.39 -11.91 19.71
C ALA A 569 13.07 -11.00 20.74
N THR A 570 13.34 -11.53 21.95
CA THR A 570 14.05 -10.81 23.01
C THR A 570 15.46 -10.39 22.61
N ASN A 571 16.17 -11.14 21.76
CA ASN A 571 17.51 -10.79 21.29
C ASN A 571 17.54 -9.52 20.44
N TYR A 572 16.39 -9.08 19.93
CA TYR A 572 16.26 -7.88 19.10
C TYR A 572 15.74 -6.68 19.86
N LEU A 573 15.40 -6.85 21.14
CA LEU A 573 14.80 -5.81 21.96
C LEU A 573 15.85 -5.27 22.94
N PRO A 574 15.83 -3.95 23.20
CA PRO A 574 16.74 -3.34 24.16
C PRO A 574 16.38 -3.76 25.59
N ASP A 575 17.38 -3.78 26.48
CA ASP A 575 17.16 -4.03 27.91
C ASP A 575 16.51 -2.83 28.61
N THR A 576 15.21 -2.65 28.38
CA THR A 576 14.39 -1.54 28.88
C THR A 576 13.02 -2.05 29.33
N LYS A 577 12.16 -1.15 29.79
CA LYS A 577 10.76 -1.48 30.06
C LYS A 577 9.96 -1.60 28.75
N ILE A 578 9.33 -2.76 28.56
CA ILE A 578 8.66 -3.18 27.32
C ILE A 578 7.19 -3.49 27.61
N PHE A 579 6.31 -2.91 26.81
CA PHE A 579 4.86 -3.15 26.83
C PHE A 579 4.43 -3.87 25.55
N CYS A 580 4.08 -5.14 25.67
CA CYS A 580 3.54 -5.94 24.58
C CYS A 580 2.01 -5.91 24.64
N ILE A 581 1.38 -5.26 23.66
CA ILE A 581 -0.08 -5.13 23.58
C ILE A 581 -0.57 -6.12 22.52
N SER A 582 -1.53 -6.96 22.88
CA SER A 582 -2.05 -7.98 21.97
C SER A 582 -3.52 -8.27 22.26
N ALA A 583 -4.28 -8.62 21.23
CA ALA A 583 -5.64 -9.12 21.42
C ALA A 583 -5.67 -10.51 22.09
N THR A 584 -4.56 -11.25 22.05
CA THR A 584 -4.48 -12.63 22.56
C THR A 584 -3.16 -12.85 23.29
N LEU A 585 -3.23 -13.08 24.61
CA LEU A 585 -2.05 -13.41 25.41
C LEU A 585 -1.96 -14.89 25.77
N THR A 586 -3.08 -15.51 26.12
CA THR A 586 -3.12 -16.91 26.54
C THR A 586 -3.47 -17.81 25.37
N ILE A 587 -2.55 -18.71 25.00
CA ILE A 587 -2.72 -19.65 23.89
C ILE A 587 -3.26 -20.98 24.39
N SER A 588 -2.65 -21.51 25.45
CA SER A 588 -3.10 -22.71 26.16
C SER A 588 -2.96 -22.52 27.67
N LYS A 589 -3.32 -23.54 28.46
CA LYS A 589 -3.13 -23.50 29.92
C LYS A 589 -1.66 -23.41 30.34
N LYS A 590 -0.73 -23.82 29.47
CA LYS A 590 0.72 -23.89 29.77
C LYS A 590 1.56 -22.97 28.90
N LEU A 591 0.95 -22.32 27.91
CA LEU A 591 1.67 -21.54 26.91
C LEU A 591 0.96 -20.21 26.68
N SER A 592 1.74 -19.14 26.78
CA SER A 592 1.37 -17.77 26.48
C SER A 592 2.12 -17.26 25.24
N LEU A 593 1.71 -16.10 24.75
CA LEU A 593 2.42 -15.39 23.69
C LEU A 593 3.84 -14.97 24.14
N ALA A 594 4.04 -14.68 25.42
CA ALA A 594 5.34 -14.32 25.97
C ALA A 594 6.35 -15.47 25.83
N ASP A 595 5.92 -16.70 26.10
CA ASP A 595 6.74 -17.90 25.95
C ASP A 595 7.18 -18.11 24.50
N LEU A 596 6.27 -17.89 23.53
CA LEU A 596 6.60 -18.00 22.10
C LEU A 596 7.58 -16.92 21.62
N LEU A 597 7.51 -15.71 22.20
CA LEU A 597 8.45 -14.63 21.92
C LEU A 597 9.79 -14.82 22.65
N GLY A 598 9.90 -15.81 23.55
CA GLY A 598 11.13 -16.15 24.27
C GLY A 598 11.36 -15.35 25.55
N PHE A 599 10.33 -14.73 26.13
CA PHE A 599 10.43 -14.05 27.43
C PHE A 599 10.22 -15.02 28.60
N GLU A 600 11.07 -14.94 29.61
CA GLU A 600 10.99 -15.79 30.81
C GLU A 600 10.30 -15.11 32.01
N GLN A 601 10.56 -13.82 32.22
CA GLN A 601 10.01 -13.02 33.33
C GLN A 601 9.10 -11.93 32.78
N VAL A 602 7.79 -12.09 33.00
CA VAL A 602 6.77 -11.18 32.47
C VAL A 602 5.61 -11.00 33.43
N THR A 603 4.90 -9.88 33.31
CA THR A 603 3.56 -9.73 33.86
C THR A 603 2.50 -9.94 32.77
N LEU A 604 1.41 -10.65 33.09
CA LEU A 604 0.27 -10.83 32.19
C LEU A 604 -0.96 -10.14 32.76
N ASP A 605 -1.46 -9.11 32.08
CA ASP A 605 -2.70 -8.41 32.44
C ASP A 605 -3.80 -8.73 31.44
N LEU A 606 -4.86 -9.37 31.92
CA LEU A 606 -6.03 -9.74 31.12
C LEU A 606 -7.16 -8.74 31.38
N ILE A 607 -7.44 -7.88 30.41
CA ILE A 607 -8.61 -7.01 30.47
C ILE A 607 -9.82 -7.78 29.97
N PRO A 608 -10.97 -7.72 30.69
CA PRO A 608 -12.19 -8.40 30.28
C PRO A 608 -12.58 -8.08 28.84
N THR A 609 -12.65 -9.14 28.04
CA THR A 609 -13.01 -9.11 26.63
C THR A 609 -14.50 -9.34 26.45
N GLN A 610 -15.09 -8.68 25.45
CA GLN A 610 -16.46 -8.94 25.05
C GLN A 610 -16.46 -9.97 23.93
N THR A 611 -17.33 -10.97 24.05
CA THR A 611 -17.54 -11.96 22.99
C THR A 611 -18.10 -11.28 21.75
N VAL A 612 -17.57 -11.65 20.59
CA VAL A 612 -18.04 -11.15 19.30
C VAL A 612 -19.40 -11.79 19.01
N THR A 613 -20.44 -10.97 18.84
CA THR A 613 -21.83 -11.44 18.67
C THR A 613 -22.23 -11.57 17.21
N ASN A 614 -21.65 -10.77 16.33
CA ASN A 614 -21.90 -10.73 14.88
C ASN A 614 -20.96 -11.66 14.09
N GLN A 615 -20.26 -12.58 14.78
CA GLN A 615 -19.43 -13.58 14.12
C GLN A 615 -19.53 -14.94 14.82
N GLN A 616 -19.78 -15.98 14.04
CA GLN A 616 -19.90 -17.36 14.53
C GLN A 616 -18.93 -18.30 13.82
N LEU A 617 -18.33 -19.23 14.58
CA LEU A 617 -17.47 -20.28 14.04
C LEU A 617 -18.21 -21.60 13.95
N LEU A 618 -18.30 -22.16 12.75
CA LEU A 618 -18.92 -23.45 12.46
C LEU A 618 -17.83 -24.51 12.27
N PHE A 619 -17.86 -25.54 13.13
CA PHE A 619 -16.95 -26.69 13.09
C PHE A 619 -17.73 -27.98 12.81
N PRO A 620 -17.94 -28.37 11.54
CA PRO A 620 -18.73 -29.54 11.20
C PRO A 620 -18.12 -30.84 11.74
N THR A 621 -18.98 -31.70 12.24
CA THR A 621 -18.68 -33.06 12.67
C THR A 621 -18.91 -34.04 11.53
N HIS A 622 -18.33 -35.25 11.64
CA HIS A 622 -18.44 -36.30 10.61
C HIS A 622 -17.99 -35.90 9.20
N LEU A 623 -17.08 -34.92 9.09
CA LEU A 623 -16.38 -34.61 7.84
C LEU A 623 -15.61 -35.85 7.34
N PRO A 624 -15.51 -36.04 6.01
CA PRO A 624 -14.70 -37.11 5.43
C PRO A 624 -13.23 -37.00 5.85
N ASP A 625 -12.52 -38.14 5.90
CA ASP A 625 -11.09 -38.13 6.20
C ASP A 625 -10.27 -37.64 5.00
N ILE A 626 -10.17 -36.32 4.86
CA ILE A 626 -9.40 -35.65 3.81
C ILE A 626 -7.90 -36.02 3.82
N LEU A 627 -7.39 -36.64 4.88
CA LEU A 627 -5.99 -37.12 4.92
C LEU A 627 -5.79 -38.42 4.13
N ALA A 628 -6.85 -39.20 3.93
CA ALA A 628 -6.84 -40.42 3.15
C ALA A 628 -7.10 -40.19 1.65
N TRP A 629 -7.55 -38.99 1.28
CA TRP A 629 -7.94 -38.65 -0.08
C TRP A 629 -6.79 -38.15 -0.94
N THR A 630 -6.93 -38.42 -2.23
CA THR A 630 -6.18 -37.72 -3.29
C THR A 630 -6.56 -36.24 -3.32
N LYS A 631 -5.73 -35.42 -3.97
CA LYS A 631 -6.04 -33.99 -4.11
C LYS A 631 -7.30 -33.77 -4.92
N GLU A 632 -7.50 -34.62 -5.93
CA GLU A 632 -8.62 -34.56 -6.86
C GLU A 632 -9.95 -34.87 -6.14
N GLU A 633 -9.97 -35.90 -5.28
CA GLU A 633 -11.13 -36.21 -4.44
C GLU A 633 -11.45 -35.07 -3.46
N HIS A 634 -10.42 -34.48 -2.86
CA HIS A 634 -10.61 -33.35 -1.95
C HIS A 634 -11.11 -32.09 -2.70
N ALA A 635 -10.58 -31.82 -3.89
CA ALA A 635 -11.04 -30.71 -4.73
C ALA A 635 -12.50 -30.91 -5.16
N ALA A 636 -12.89 -32.12 -5.55
CA ALA A 636 -14.27 -32.46 -5.89
C ALA A 636 -15.22 -32.20 -4.72
N TYR A 637 -14.87 -32.68 -3.53
CA TYR A 637 -15.66 -32.44 -2.32
C TYR A 637 -15.83 -30.95 -1.99
N LEU A 638 -14.73 -30.18 -2.05
CA LEU A 638 -14.79 -28.74 -1.81
C LEU A 638 -15.65 -28.03 -2.87
N ALA A 639 -15.52 -28.39 -4.15
CA ALA A 639 -16.32 -27.80 -5.22
C ALA A 639 -17.82 -28.07 -5.03
N THR A 640 -18.20 -29.29 -4.59
CA THR A 640 -19.59 -29.63 -4.27
C THR A 640 -20.13 -28.76 -3.14
N ILE A 641 -19.44 -28.70 -1.99
CA ILE A 641 -19.89 -27.89 -0.84
C ILE A 641 -19.96 -26.40 -1.19
N LEU A 642 -18.98 -25.89 -1.93
CA LEU A 642 -18.99 -24.49 -2.34
C LEU A 642 -20.15 -24.18 -3.29
N GLY A 643 -20.53 -25.12 -4.15
CA GLY A 643 -21.73 -25.02 -4.98
C GLY A 643 -23.01 -24.95 -4.15
N GLU A 644 -23.17 -25.87 -3.19
CA GLU A 644 -24.32 -25.90 -2.27
C GLU A 644 -24.44 -24.60 -1.47
N ILE A 645 -23.36 -24.14 -0.84
CA ILE A 645 -23.39 -22.90 -0.03
C ILE A 645 -23.58 -21.64 -0.90
N ALA A 646 -23.17 -21.66 -2.18
CA ALA A 646 -23.39 -20.54 -3.09
C ALA A 646 -24.87 -20.32 -3.42
N GLU A 647 -25.73 -21.34 -3.29
CA GLU A 647 -27.18 -21.21 -3.48
C GLU A 647 -27.82 -20.25 -2.46
N LEU A 648 -27.17 -20.03 -1.30
CA LEU A 648 -27.61 -19.06 -0.29
C LEU A 648 -27.47 -17.60 -0.75
N GLY A 649 -26.81 -17.34 -1.88
CA GLY A 649 -26.72 -16.02 -2.49
C GLY A 649 -25.82 -15.02 -1.75
N ARG A 650 -24.97 -15.49 -0.83
CA ARG A 650 -24.11 -14.66 0.02
C ARG A 650 -22.66 -14.64 -0.49
N PRO A 651 -21.88 -13.58 -0.24
CA PRO A 651 -20.46 -13.57 -0.56
C PRO A 651 -19.68 -14.65 0.22
N ILE A 652 -18.83 -15.40 -0.48
CA ILE A 652 -18.03 -16.53 0.04
C ILE A 652 -16.55 -16.28 -0.25
N LEU A 653 -15.76 -16.12 0.81
CA LEU A 653 -14.30 -16.09 0.76
C LEU A 653 -13.75 -17.47 1.14
N VAL A 654 -13.06 -18.13 0.22
CA VAL A 654 -12.47 -19.46 0.44
C VAL A 654 -10.96 -19.34 0.57
N LEU A 655 -10.43 -19.74 1.73
CA LEU A 655 -9.01 -19.71 2.05
C LEU A 655 -8.36 -21.09 1.90
N PHE A 656 -7.36 -21.15 1.03
CA PHE A 656 -6.57 -22.34 0.74
C PHE A 656 -5.15 -22.21 1.28
N THR A 657 -4.58 -23.34 1.71
CA THR A 657 -3.16 -23.47 2.08
C THR A 657 -2.30 -24.02 0.93
N SER A 658 -2.92 -24.29 -0.23
CA SER A 658 -2.27 -24.89 -1.41
C SER A 658 -2.79 -24.28 -2.70
N ILE A 659 -1.92 -23.63 -3.48
CA ILE A 659 -2.23 -23.09 -4.81
C ILE A 659 -2.72 -24.19 -5.74
N SER A 660 -2.08 -25.36 -5.71
CA SER A 660 -2.48 -26.51 -6.54
C SER A 660 -3.90 -27.00 -6.23
N LEU A 661 -4.35 -26.91 -4.98
CA LEU A 661 -5.72 -27.30 -4.62
C LEU A 661 -6.73 -26.22 -5.03
N LEU A 662 -6.37 -24.94 -4.85
CA LEU A 662 -7.17 -23.80 -5.32
C LEU A 662 -7.45 -23.90 -6.82
N MET A 663 -6.42 -24.17 -7.63
CA MET A 663 -6.57 -24.30 -9.09
C MET A 663 -7.48 -25.46 -9.48
N GLN A 664 -7.31 -26.64 -8.86
CA GLN A 664 -8.18 -27.79 -9.13
C GLN A 664 -9.65 -27.51 -8.76
N VAL A 665 -9.91 -26.84 -7.63
CA VAL A 665 -11.28 -26.43 -7.27
C VAL A 665 -11.82 -25.42 -8.27
N SER A 666 -11.01 -24.44 -8.68
CA SER A 666 -11.40 -23.46 -9.71
C SER A 666 -11.82 -24.12 -11.02
N ASP A 667 -11.04 -25.09 -11.50
CA ASP A 667 -11.35 -25.85 -12.73
C ASP A 667 -12.67 -26.62 -12.61
N LEU A 668 -12.95 -27.21 -11.45
CA LEU A 668 -14.19 -27.96 -11.19
C LEU A 668 -15.43 -27.05 -11.09
N LEU A 669 -15.29 -25.88 -10.47
CA LEU A 669 -16.36 -24.87 -10.42
C LEU A 669 -16.68 -24.34 -11.83
N GLU A 670 -15.66 -24.08 -12.66
CA GLU A 670 -15.83 -23.73 -14.07
C GLU A 670 -16.55 -24.84 -14.85
N GLY A 671 -16.13 -26.09 -14.67
CA GLY A 671 -16.78 -27.25 -15.31
C GLY A 671 -18.25 -27.43 -14.89
N SER A 672 -18.62 -26.93 -13.71
CA SER A 672 -19.99 -26.92 -13.17
C SER A 672 -20.74 -25.61 -13.44
N ASN A 673 -20.13 -24.68 -14.20
CA ASN A 673 -20.66 -23.36 -14.53
C ASN A 673 -21.02 -22.48 -13.32
N ILE A 674 -20.23 -22.58 -12.24
CA ILE A 674 -20.36 -21.78 -11.02
C ILE A 674 -19.44 -20.54 -11.13
N PRO A 675 -19.98 -19.31 -11.20
CA PRO A 675 -19.19 -18.09 -11.31
C PRO A 675 -18.31 -17.87 -10.07
N HIS A 676 -17.01 -17.66 -10.28
CA HIS A 676 -16.07 -17.46 -9.19
C HIS A 676 -14.84 -16.66 -9.62
N LEU A 677 -14.14 -16.08 -8.65
CA LEU A 677 -12.86 -15.42 -8.79
C LEU A 677 -11.78 -16.29 -8.14
N ALA A 678 -10.65 -16.48 -8.81
CA ALA A 678 -9.58 -17.36 -8.34
C ALA A 678 -8.22 -16.68 -8.47
N GLN A 679 -7.49 -16.58 -7.36
CA GLN A 679 -6.10 -16.14 -7.39
C GLN A 679 -5.27 -17.07 -8.27
N HIS A 680 -4.26 -16.52 -8.97
CA HIS A 680 -3.42 -17.23 -9.94
C HIS A 680 -4.12 -17.65 -11.25
N LYS A 681 -5.43 -17.39 -11.41
CA LYS A 681 -6.16 -17.64 -12.67
C LYS A 681 -6.85 -16.40 -13.22
N HIS A 682 -7.59 -15.66 -12.37
CA HIS A 682 -8.45 -14.55 -12.77
C HIS A 682 -7.87 -13.15 -12.53
N GLY A 683 -6.66 -13.05 -11.97
CA GLY A 683 -5.96 -11.78 -11.74
C GLY A 683 -5.16 -11.73 -10.44
N GLN A 684 -4.59 -10.56 -10.17
CA GLN A 684 -3.88 -10.24 -8.92
C GLN A 684 -4.84 -9.91 -7.77
N GLU A 685 -4.34 -10.02 -6.55
CA GLU A 685 -5.10 -9.99 -5.29
C GLU A 685 -5.98 -8.74 -5.15
N MET A 686 -5.41 -7.55 -5.40
CA MET A 686 -6.15 -6.28 -5.25
C MET A 686 -7.24 -6.11 -6.31
N THR A 687 -7.00 -6.61 -7.52
CA THR A 687 -8.01 -6.59 -8.59
C THR A 687 -9.14 -7.54 -8.26
N LEU A 688 -8.82 -8.76 -7.84
CA LEU A 688 -9.83 -9.76 -7.44
C LEU A 688 -10.66 -9.29 -6.26
N LYS A 689 -10.03 -8.68 -5.24
CA LYS A 689 -10.72 -8.05 -4.11
C LYS A 689 -11.75 -7.04 -4.59
N ARG A 690 -11.35 -6.09 -5.46
CA ARG A 690 -12.26 -5.05 -5.97
C ARG A 690 -13.44 -5.63 -6.75
N LYS A 691 -13.21 -6.64 -7.59
CA LYS A 691 -14.27 -7.33 -8.33
C LYS A 691 -15.26 -8.03 -7.40
N PHE A 692 -14.74 -8.72 -6.38
CA PHE A 692 -15.54 -9.37 -5.35
C PHE A 692 -16.37 -8.37 -4.52
N GLU A 693 -15.78 -7.23 -4.13
CA GLU A 693 -16.50 -6.18 -3.39
C GLU A 693 -17.57 -5.48 -4.23
N ARG A 694 -17.40 -5.44 -5.57
CA ARG A 694 -18.43 -4.96 -6.50
C ARG A 694 -19.57 -5.94 -6.74
N GLY A 695 -19.46 -7.17 -6.22
CA GLY A 695 -20.45 -8.21 -6.43
C GLY A 695 -20.39 -8.85 -7.82
N GLU A 696 -19.27 -8.77 -8.54
CA GLU A 696 -19.13 -9.41 -9.86
C GLU A 696 -19.24 -10.94 -9.78
N CYS A 697 -18.78 -11.54 -8.67
CA CYS A 697 -18.93 -12.97 -8.37
C CYS A 697 -19.13 -13.16 -6.86
N GLN A 698 -19.86 -14.21 -6.50
CA GLN A 698 -20.13 -14.56 -5.09
C GLN A 698 -18.99 -15.33 -4.44
N ILE A 699 -18.17 -16.05 -5.19
CA ILE A 699 -17.08 -16.87 -4.64
C ILE A 699 -15.72 -16.25 -4.98
N LEU A 700 -14.87 -16.10 -3.97
CA LEU A 700 -13.47 -15.70 -4.12
C LEU A 700 -12.56 -16.75 -3.49
N LEU A 701 -11.74 -17.40 -4.32
CA LEU A 701 -10.73 -18.37 -3.91
C LEU A 701 -9.38 -17.67 -3.74
N GLY A 702 -8.79 -17.76 -2.53
CA GLY A 702 -7.53 -17.11 -2.20
C GLY A 702 -6.55 -17.99 -1.42
N THR A 703 -5.26 -17.68 -1.57
CA THR A 703 -4.12 -18.24 -0.82
C THR A 703 -3.19 -17.10 -0.37
N GLY A 704 -2.16 -17.42 0.41
CA GLY A 704 -1.07 -16.48 0.75
C GLY A 704 -1.58 -15.14 1.29
N VAL A 705 -1.46 -14.07 0.50
CA VAL A 705 -1.88 -12.70 0.86
C VAL A 705 -3.35 -12.60 1.27
N PHE A 706 -4.26 -13.49 0.83
CA PHE A 706 -5.64 -13.47 1.33
C PHE A 706 -5.77 -13.93 2.80
N TRP A 707 -4.79 -14.66 3.34
CA TRP A 707 -4.71 -14.97 4.77
C TRP A 707 -4.21 -13.78 5.60
N GLU A 708 -3.34 -12.93 5.04
CA GLU A 708 -2.49 -12.01 5.81
C GLU A 708 -2.52 -10.53 5.38
N GLY A 709 -2.96 -10.20 4.16
CA GLY A 709 -2.89 -8.85 3.59
C GLY A 709 -4.24 -8.19 3.27
N VAL A 710 -5.33 -8.95 3.16
CA VAL A 710 -6.64 -8.43 2.69
C VAL A 710 -7.70 -8.46 3.79
N ASP A 711 -8.63 -7.49 3.76
CA ASP A 711 -9.88 -7.48 4.54
C ASP A 711 -11.08 -7.06 3.69
N PHE A 712 -12.29 -7.34 4.19
CA PHE A 712 -13.54 -7.20 3.43
C PHE A 712 -14.56 -6.36 4.20
N ALA A 713 -14.16 -5.18 4.65
CA ALA A 713 -15.01 -4.28 5.44
C ALA A 713 -16.22 -3.71 4.67
N SER A 714 -16.23 -3.78 3.34
CA SER A 714 -17.33 -3.25 2.51
C SER A 714 -18.55 -4.17 2.44
N GLN A 715 -18.38 -5.46 2.79
CA GLN A 715 -19.43 -6.46 2.72
C GLN A 715 -20.18 -6.53 4.05
N ASN A 716 -21.49 -6.32 4.04
CA ASN A 716 -22.31 -6.44 5.26
C ASN A 716 -22.48 -7.88 5.73
N GLN A 717 -22.33 -8.85 4.82
CA GLN A 717 -22.44 -10.28 5.14
C GLN A 717 -21.33 -11.04 4.42
N LEU A 718 -20.68 -11.99 5.11
CA LEU A 718 -19.59 -12.76 4.52
C LEU A 718 -19.46 -14.16 5.13
N ILE A 719 -19.44 -15.18 4.27
CA ILE A 719 -19.07 -16.54 4.63
C ILE A 719 -17.57 -16.71 4.37
N GLN A 720 -16.82 -17.08 5.40
CA GLN A 720 -15.41 -17.46 5.26
C GLN A 720 -15.27 -18.96 5.35
N VAL A 721 -14.77 -19.59 4.29
CA VAL A 721 -14.50 -21.03 4.26
C VAL A 721 -13.01 -21.27 4.41
N ILE A 722 -12.62 -22.00 5.45
CA ILE A 722 -11.25 -22.45 5.67
C ILE A 722 -11.18 -23.92 5.30
N THR A 723 -10.54 -24.19 4.16
CA THR A 723 -10.46 -25.54 3.58
C THR A 723 -9.59 -26.49 4.41
N ARG A 724 -8.59 -25.95 5.11
CA ARG A 724 -7.66 -26.73 5.93
C ARG A 724 -6.99 -25.86 6.99
N LEU A 725 -6.70 -26.43 8.16
CA LEU A 725 -5.95 -25.74 9.21
C LEU A 725 -4.55 -25.33 8.69
N PRO A 726 -4.13 -24.06 8.88
CA PRO A 726 -2.90 -23.48 8.32
C PRO A 726 -1.65 -23.90 9.09
N PHE A 727 -1.36 -25.21 9.10
CA PHE A 727 -0.07 -25.73 9.56
C PHE A 727 1.00 -25.51 8.49
N ASP A 728 2.21 -25.16 8.94
CA ASP A 728 3.37 -25.10 8.07
C ASP A 728 3.72 -26.50 7.53
N ASN A 729 4.32 -26.55 6.34
CA ASN A 729 4.65 -27.80 5.68
C ASN A 729 5.78 -28.53 6.43
N PRO A 730 5.57 -29.73 6.99
CA PRO A 730 6.62 -30.44 7.74
C PRO A 730 7.80 -30.91 6.86
N LYS A 731 7.62 -30.92 5.53
CA LYS A 731 8.70 -31.20 4.58
C LYS A 731 9.54 -29.96 4.25
N ASP A 732 9.08 -28.78 4.64
CA ASP A 732 9.85 -27.56 4.50
C ASP A 732 11.11 -27.65 5.39
N ARG A 733 12.26 -27.25 4.83
CA ARG A 733 13.56 -27.39 5.50
C ARG A 733 13.69 -26.44 6.67
N PHE A 734 13.15 -25.24 6.56
CA PHE A 734 13.15 -24.27 7.66
C PHE A 734 12.32 -24.80 8.83
N VAL A 735 11.15 -25.39 8.55
CA VAL A 735 10.31 -26.05 9.58
C VAL A 735 11.04 -27.23 10.24
N GLN A 736 11.78 -28.05 9.46
CA GLN A 736 12.57 -29.15 10.02
C GLN A 736 13.67 -28.68 10.97
N LYS A 737 14.32 -27.56 10.64
CA LYS A 737 15.34 -26.94 11.49
C LYS A 737 14.76 -26.39 12.78
N ILE A 738 13.67 -25.63 12.70
CA ILE A 738 12.90 -25.19 13.87
C ILE A 738 12.58 -26.38 14.78
N ASN A 739 12.07 -27.46 14.19
CA ASN A 739 11.71 -28.66 14.93
C ASN A 739 12.91 -29.34 15.59
N GLN A 740 14.09 -29.33 14.94
CA GLN A 740 15.31 -29.87 15.52
C GLN A 740 15.78 -29.02 16.71
N HIS A 741 15.85 -27.70 16.52
CA HIS A 741 16.27 -26.76 17.57
C HIS A 741 15.39 -26.85 18.82
N LEU A 742 14.06 -26.86 18.65
CA LEU A 742 13.12 -27.02 19.76
C LEU A 742 13.31 -28.36 20.50
N ARG A 743 13.66 -29.44 19.80
CA ARG A 743 13.95 -30.73 20.44
C ARG A 743 15.25 -30.69 21.25
N GLU A 744 16.26 -29.96 20.77
CA GLU A 744 17.53 -29.76 21.48
C GLU A 744 17.31 -28.95 22.78
N GLU A 745 16.34 -28.03 22.80
CA GLU A 745 15.87 -27.33 24.01
C GLU A 745 14.95 -28.20 24.92
N GLY A 746 14.68 -29.45 24.54
CA GLY A 746 13.79 -30.34 25.29
C GLY A 746 12.29 -30.06 25.13
N LYS A 747 11.90 -29.21 24.17
CA LYS A 747 10.50 -28.89 23.84
C LYS A 747 9.91 -29.87 22.82
N ASN A 748 8.58 -29.95 22.78
CA ASN A 748 7.84 -30.65 21.74
C ASN A 748 7.49 -29.69 20.60
N PRO A 749 8.08 -29.82 19.41
CA PRO A 749 7.88 -28.83 18.35
C PRO A 749 6.43 -28.64 17.91
N PHE A 750 5.64 -29.72 17.96
CA PHE A 750 4.25 -29.65 17.56
C PHE A 750 3.40 -28.88 18.58
N TYR A 751 3.50 -29.23 19.87
CA TYR A 751 2.66 -28.64 20.92
C TYR A 751 3.16 -27.28 21.41
N ASP A 752 4.46 -27.05 21.39
CA ASP A 752 5.08 -25.84 21.93
C ASP A 752 5.28 -24.76 20.83
N TYR A 753 5.13 -25.11 19.55
CA TYR A 753 5.29 -24.16 18.44
C TYR A 753 4.24 -24.32 17.32
N SER A 754 4.21 -25.44 16.58
CA SER A 754 3.39 -25.55 15.36
C SER A 754 1.88 -25.35 15.59
N LEU A 755 1.33 -25.98 16.64
CA LEU A 755 -0.09 -25.85 16.99
C LEU A 755 -0.43 -24.41 17.48
N PRO A 756 0.33 -23.81 18.41
CA PRO A 756 0.21 -22.39 18.77
C PRO A 756 0.25 -21.44 17.56
N MET A 757 1.23 -21.59 16.68
CA MET A 757 1.39 -20.74 15.49
C MET A 757 0.20 -20.87 14.54
N MET A 758 -0.28 -22.10 14.31
CA MET A 758 -1.48 -22.35 13.52
C MET A 758 -2.71 -21.64 14.12
N MET A 759 -2.91 -21.71 15.45
CA MET A 759 -4.04 -21.05 16.11
C MET A 759 -3.96 -19.52 16.00
N ILE A 760 -2.77 -18.93 16.10
CA ILE A 760 -2.55 -17.48 15.88
C ILE A 760 -2.86 -17.11 14.43
N LYS A 761 -2.28 -17.82 13.45
CA LYS A 761 -2.53 -17.60 12.01
C LYS A 761 -4.03 -17.70 11.69
N LEU A 762 -4.71 -18.73 12.22
CA LEU A 762 -6.14 -18.94 12.06
C LEU A 762 -6.99 -17.81 12.66
N LYS A 763 -6.69 -17.36 13.90
CA LYS A 763 -7.40 -16.24 14.53
C LYS A 763 -7.24 -14.94 13.76
N GLN A 764 -6.07 -14.71 13.16
CA GLN A 764 -5.86 -13.54 12.30
C GLN A 764 -6.67 -13.60 11.01
N ALA A 765 -6.82 -14.78 10.41
CA ALA A 765 -7.67 -14.97 9.24
C ALA A 765 -9.15 -14.70 9.55
N ILE A 766 -9.64 -15.21 10.68
CA ILE A 766 -11.01 -15.02 11.17
C ILE A 766 -11.32 -13.54 11.44
N GLY A 767 -10.40 -12.81 12.08
CA GLY A 767 -10.60 -11.40 12.42
C GLY A 767 -10.61 -10.43 11.22
N ARG A 768 -10.48 -10.93 9.98
CA ARG A 768 -10.50 -10.10 8.74
C ARG A 768 -11.88 -9.99 8.11
N THR A 769 -12.79 -10.86 8.51
CA THR A 769 -14.14 -10.96 7.94
C THR A 769 -15.20 -10.34 8.85
N ASN A 770 -14.79 -9.75 9.97
CA ASN A 770 -15.61 -8.91 10.83
C ASN A 770 -14.85 -7.61 11.18
N ARG A 771 -15.22 -6.50 10.56
CA ARG A 771 -14.56 -5.19 10.68
C ARG A 771 -15.41 -4.10 11.33
N HIS A 772 -16.72 -4.28 11.37
CA HIS A 772 -17.64 -3.34 11.97
C HIS A 772 -18.86 -4.05 12.55
N ASP A 773 -19.52 -3.45 13.54
CA ASP A 773 -20.61 -4.06 14.31
C ASP A 773 -21.84 -4.44 13.46
N LYS A 774 -21.96 -3.91 12.24
CA LYS A 774 -23.03 -4.25 11.27
C LYS A 774 -22.67 -5.35 10.26
N GLN A 775 -21.49 -5.96 10.39
CA GLN A 775 -21.03 -7.01 9.47
C GLN A 775 -21.32 -8.36 10.10
N ASP A 776 -22.21 -9.15 9.50
CA ASP A 776 -22.45 -10.52 9.96
C ASP A 776 -21.50 -11.46 9.24
N SER A 777 -20.74 -12.24 10.02
CA SER A 777 -19.73 -13.14 9.47
C SER A 777 -19.86 -14.56 10.01
N LEU A 778 -19.89 -15.54 9.12
CA LEU A 778 -19.83 -16.95 9.51
C LEU A 778 -18.53 -17.54 8.99
N VAL A 779 -17.80 -18.24 9.86
CA VAL A 779 -16.57 -18.94 9.48
C VAL A 779 -16.79 -20.44 9.52
N LEU A 780 -16.70 -21.10 8.37
CA LEU A 780 -16.80 -22.54 8.20
C LEU A 780 -15.40 -23.16 8.10
N VAL A 781 -15.06 -24.06 9.03
CA VAL A 781 -13.76 -24.77 9.03
C VAL A 781 -13.95 -26.21 8.57
N LEU A 782 -13.55 -26.53 7.34
CA LEU A 782 -13.73 -27.85 6.70
C LEU A 782 -12.57 -28.83 6.98
N ASP A 783 -12.00 -28.78 8.19
CA ASP A 783 -10.90 -29.67 8.57
C ASP A 783 -11.32 -30.69 9.64
N PRO A 784 -11.38 -32.00 9.32
CA PRO A 784 -11.82 -33.03 10.27
C PRO A 784 -10.90 -33.16 11.48
N ARG A 785 -9.66 -32.61 11.43
CA ARG A 785 -8.70 -32.72 12.54
C ARG A 785 -9.16 -32.01 13.81
N VAL A 786 -10.07 -31.05 13.72
CA VAL A 786 -10.66 -30.36 14.87
C VAL A 786 -11.41 -31.33 15.79
N HIS A 787 -12.06 -32.35 15.23
CA HIS A 787 -12.81 -33.34 16.02
C HIS A 787 -12.10 -34.70 16.12
N THR A 788 -11.28 -35.05 15.12
CA THR A 788 -10.64 -36.38 15.06
C THR A 788 -9.28 -36.47 15.78
N LYS A 789 -8.59 -35.35 16.03
CA LYS A 789 -7.26 -35.34 16.68
C LYS A 789 -7.36 -34.83 18.11
N ARG A 790 -6.48 -35.34 18.99
CA ARG A 790 -6.43 -34.97 20.41
C ARG A 790 -6.23 -33.47 20.67
N TYR A 791 -5.48 -32.79 19.80
CA TYR A 791 -5.26 -31.35 19.92
C TYR A 791 -6.46 -30.50 19.53
N GLY A 792 -7.50 -31.08 18.91
CA GLY A 792 -8.70 -30.37 18.48
C GLY A 792 -9.43 -29.66 19.62
N GLN A 793 -9.45 -30.27 20.81
CA GLN A 793 -9.99 -29.65 22.03
C GLN A 793 -9.24 -28.37 22.44
N GLN A 794 -7.93 -28.28 22.16
CA GLN A 794 -7.18 -27.06 22.42
C GLN A 794 -7.58 -25.94 21.45
N ILE A 795 -7.86 -26.28 20.19
CA ILE A 795 -8.35 -25.34 19.18
C ILE A 795 -9.70 -24.77 19.62
N LEU A 796 -10.66 -25.65 19.95
CA LEU A 796 -12.00 -25.22 20.39
C LEU A 796 -11.93 -24.32 21.63
N SER A 797 -11.19 -24.74 22.66
CA SER A 797 -11.01 -23.95 23.89
C SER A 797 -10.32 -22.60 23.67
N PHE A 798 -9.47 -22.49 22.65
CA PHE A 798 -8.81 -21.23 22.31
C PHE A 798 -9.80 -20.22 21.70
N PHE A 799 -10.74 -20.67 20.87
CA PHE A 799 -11.71 -19.79 20.20
C PHE A 799 -12.98 -19.51 21.02
N GLU A 800 -13.38 -20.42 21.91
CA GLU A 800 -14.57 -20.27 22.78
C GLU A 800 -14.56 -18.99 23.63
N LYS A 801 -13.37 -18.45 23.92
CA LYS A 801 -13.20 -17.23 24.71
C LYS A 801 -13.70 -15.98 24.00
N ASP A 802 -13.66 -15.97 22.68
CA ASP A 802 -13.89 -14.76 21.87
C ASP A 802 -15.09 -14.89 20.94
N TYR A 803 -15.48 -16.11 20.56
CA TYR A 803 -16.50 -16.36 19.54
C TYR A 803 -17.56 -17.34 20.00
N SER A 804 -18.78 -17.14 19.50
CA SER A 804 -19.81 -18.17 19.52
C SER A 804 -19.40 -19.30 18.57
N MET A 805 -19.51 -20.54 19.04
CA MET A 805 -19.14 -21.73 18.26
C MET A 805 -20.33 -22.66 18.11
N LEU A 806 -20.48 -23.23 16.92
CA LEU A 806 -21.51 -24.21 16.61
C LEU A 806 -20.85 -25.45 15.99
N SER A 807 -21.28 -26.63 16.43
CA SER A 807 -20.87 -27.92 15.87
C SER A 807 -22.12 -28.61 15.34
N VAL A 808 -22.15 -28.86 14.03
CA VAL A 808 -23.28 -29.48 13.30
C VAL A 808 -22.80 -30.70 12.55
N ASP A 809 -23.70 -31.57 12.09
CA ASP A 809 -23.30 -32.61 11.15
C ASP A 809 -22.88 -32.01 9.81
N ALA A 810 -21.96 -32.66 9.09
CA ALA A 810 -21.54 -32.21 7.76
C ALA A 810 -22.72 -32.06 6.77
N LYS A 811 -23.82 -32.80 6.97
CA LYS A 811 -25.04 -32.67 6.16
C LYS A 811 -25.92 -31.47 6.49
N GLU A 812 -25.68 -30.83 7.64
CA GLU A 812 -26.49 -29.72 8.15
C GLU A 812 -25.78 -28.37 7.98
N ILE A 813 -24.65 -28.34 7.26
CA ILE A 813 -23.85 -27.12 7.05
C ILE A 813 -24.69 -26.02 6.43
N GLU A 814 -25.42 -26.30 5.34
CA GLU A 814 -26.24 -25.31 4.64
C GLU A 814 -27.31 -24.70 5.55
N GLY A 815 -28.10 -25.55 6.24
CA GLY A 815 -29.13 -25.09 7.17
C GLY A 815 -28.57 -24.26 8.32
N ALA A 816 -27.43 -24.67 8.89
CA ALA A 816 -26.77 -23.91 9.95
C ALA A 816 -26.25 -22.54 9.47
N ILE A 817 -25.80 -22.44 8.21
CA ILE A 817 -25.41 -21.16 7.62
C ILE A 817 -26.64 -20.29 7.41
N GLN A 818 -27.73 -20.85 6.91
CA GLN A 818 -28.98 -20.13 6.71
C GLN A 818 -29.51 -19.57 8.05
N ASP A 819 -29.58 -20.40 9.09
CA ASP A 819 -30.08 -20.05 10.43
C ASP A 819 -29.29 -18.90 11.11
N PHE A 820 -28.00 -18.75 10.84
CA PHE A 820 -27.18 -17.68 11.44
C PHE A 820 -27.58 -16.28 10.92
N PHE A 821 -28.21 -16.25 9.76
CA PHE A 821 -28.11 -15.16 8.80
C PHE A 821 -29.50 -14.68 8.37
N GLU A 822 -30.54 -15.39 8.82
CA GLU A 822 -31.96 -15.03 8.90
C GLU A 822 -32.31 -14.57 10.32
#